data_AF-A0A1X7AAE3-F1
#
_entry.id   AF-A0A1X7AAE3-F1
#
_cell.length_a   1.000
_cell.length_b   1.000
_cell.length_c   1.000
_cell.angle_alpha   90.00
_cell.angle_beta   90.00
_cell.angle_gamma   90.00
#
_symmetry.space_group_name_H-M   'P 1'
#
loop_
_entity.id
_entity.type
_entity.pdbx_description
1 polymer ?
#
loop_
_entity_poly.entity_id
_entity_poly.type
_entity_poly.pdbx_seq_one_letter_code
_entity_poly.pdbx_strand_id
1 'polypeptide(L)'
;MYRRATVAACLCSCALASGAEPLVETRLNSFGMPGLIDMPAAPGRPDGELGFTTSYFKNTLRNTLSFQVTPRLSGAFRYSNLYDIRSNPDSDRVQEFIFDRSFSLHYQLGYETETMPALAVGLNDFLGTGRYRSEYIVATKHLGNRLRVTGGIGWGRLGLVNGFRNPLSYIASDLEDRPDRDGNEGGQVELDQLFSGPTAIFGGLEYQATDRLRYTLEYSSDNYPFEGETAFDYQVPINIGATYTLRPGVDISLRYLYGSEIGIQTSFALNPKNPRSTSGLDRAPPAVAVRADAGDLGWDQGGTRAARAEVIERTELAMDAEGVDLIGLDLSGTRVRAEVQNETYLQQAQAVGRASRVLTRTMPPSVDIFEIVLVQNGIPLSRVTLDRGDLETLETDFDNSWSSYARADIDATAEPVDPIPEAYPRLSFGLTPYIAPSLFDPDAPFRADVGAQLAATYEPTAGLVFRGQVRKKVFGNLDESTRESDSVLPRVRSEFNRYDRNADPRLTQLTGSYFFRPGEDLYGRVSAGYLEPFFGGVSAELLWKPVDSKLGFGIEANYVKQRDFEMLFDFRDYEVGTGHVSAYYDFDNAFRGQVDVGKYLAGDWGTTLTLEREFENGWKVGGFATFTEVSADEFGEGSFDKGITLTIPIGWVSGQPTKDTFSTAIRPVQRDGGARLDVADRLYPLVRDSHETELEDGWGRFWR
;
A
#
# COMPACT_ATOMS: atom_id res chain seq x y z
N MET A 1 37.35 -17.68 73.89
CA MET A 1 35.89 -17.40 73.84
C MET A 1 35.74 -16.00 73.27
N TYR A 2 35.11 -15.67 72.15
CA TYR A 2 34.20 -16.35 71.23
C TYR A 2 34.58 -16.01 69.77
N ARG A 3 34.09 -16.83 68.84
CA ARG A 3 34.58 -17.03 67.47
C ARG A 3 34.18 -15.93 66.47
N ARG A 4 35.09 -15.68 65.54
CA ARG A 4 34.89 -15.05 64.22
C ARG A 4 34.04 -15.95 63.32
N ALA A 5 33.12 -15.38 62.55
CA ALA A 5 32.56 -15.99 61.36
C ALA A 5 32.41 -14.91 60.28
N THR A 6 33.25 -15.02 59.26
CA THR A 6 33.28 -14.24 58.02
C THR A 6 32.20 -14.79 57.09
N VAL A 7 31.25 -13.96 56.65
CA VAL A 7 30.31 -14.32 55.57
C VAL A 7 30.86 -13.73 54.28
N ALA A 8 31.28 -14.63 53.38
CA ALA A 8 31.76 -14.30 52.05
C ALA A 8 30.57 -13.88 51.16
N ALA A 9 30.62 -12.66 50.63
CA ALA A 9 29.75 -12.21 49.56
C ALA A 9 30.21 -12.85 48.25
N CYS A 10 29.42 -13.78 47.71
CA CYS A 10 29.56 -14.25 46.33
C CYS A 10 29.11 -13.13 45.38
N LEU A 11 30.05 -12.28 44.98
CA LEU A 11 29.97 -11.50 43.74
C LEU A 11 30.07 -12.48 42.57
N CYS A 12 28.92 -12.97 42.09
CA CYS A 12 28.85 -13.57 40.76
C CYS A 12 29.13 -12.46 39.74
N SER A 13 30.37 -12.44 39.26
CA SER A 13 30.78 -11.68 38.09
C SER A 13 30.08 -12.31 36.88
N CYS A 14 28.95 -11.76 36.44
CA CYS A 14 28.45 -12.05 35.11
C CYS A 14 29.47 -11.50 34.11
N ALA A 15 30.23 -12.42 33.52
CA ALA A 15 31.10 -12.12 32.40
C ALA A 15 30.26 -11.46 31.30
N LEU A 16 30.68 -10.26 30.89
CA LEU A 16 30.20 -9.56 29.71
C LEU A 16 30.47 -10.44 28.50
N ALA A 17 29.43 -11.12 28.01
CA ALA A 17 29.47 -11.77 26.73
C ALA A 17 29.41 -10.68 25.66
N SER A 18 30.51 -10.54 24.92
CA SER A 18 30.57 -9.78 23.67
C SER A 18 29.40 -10.17 22.77
N GLY A 19 28.69 -9.16 22.26
CA GLY A 19 27.39 -9.26 21.59
C GLY A 19 27.38 -10.23 20.41
N ALA A 20 26.71 -11.37 20.63
CA ALA A 20 26.07 -12.09 19.54
C ALA A 20 24.72 -11.41 19.25
N GLU A 21 24.36 -11.25 17.98
CA GLU A 21 23.04 -10.75 17.61
C GLU A 21 21.95 -11.62 18.26
N PRO A 22 20.87 -11.01 18.78
CA PRO A 22 19.79 -11.75 19.41
C PRO A 22 19.10 -12.64 18.36
N LEU A 23 18.99 -13.94 18.66
CA LEU A 23 18.31 -14.91 17.79
C LEU A 23 16.78 -14.88 17.96
N VAL A 24 16.28 -14.26 19.03
CA VAL A 24 14.85 -14.18 19.31
C VAL A 24 14.24 -13.04 18.49
N GLU A 25 13.79 -13.34 17.28
CA GLU A 25 13.07 -12.38 16.44
C GLU A 25 11.69 -12.03 17.02
N THR A 26 11.29 -10.76 16.88
CA THR A 26 9.91 -10.30 17.15
C THR A 26 8.94 -10.96 16.18
N ARG A 27 7.87 -11.56 16.70
CA ARG A 27 6.80 -12.14 15.89
C ARG A 27 5.44 -11.57 16.26
N LEU A 28 4.41 -12.01 15.55
CA LEU A 28 3.05 -11.54 15.72
C LEU A 28 2.30 -12.40 16.73
N ASN A 29 1.68 -11.75 17.70
CA ASN A 29 0.77 -12.36 18.66
C ASN A 29 -0.57 -12.75 18.00
N SER A 30 -1.51 -13.29 18.78
CA SER A 30 -2.87 -13.69 18.35
C SER A 30 -3.73 -12.53 17.82
N PHE A 31 -3.31 -11.30 18.11
CA PHE A 31 -3.92 -10.06 17.66
C PHE A 31 -3.25 -9.47 16.41
N GLY A 32 -2.19 -10.11 15.91
CA GLY A 32 -1.43 -9.68 14.73
C GLY A 32 -0.53 -8.46 14.97
N MET A 33 -0.12 -8.21 16.21
CA MET A 33 0.82 -7.15 16.61
C MET A 33 2.12 -7.75 17.15
N PRO A 34 3.24 -6.99 17.20
CA PRO A 34 4.47 -7.42 17.86
C PRO A 34 4.21 -7.94 19.29
N GLY A 35 4.52 -9.21 19.55
CA GLY A 35 4.22 -9.80 20.85
C GLY A 35 4.56 -11.26 21.04
N LEU A 36 4.10 -11.75 22.20
CA LEU A 36 4.21 -13.11 22.72
C LEU A 36 3.09 -13.99 22.13
N ILE A 37 2.16 -14.49 22.95
CA ILE A 37 0.98 -15.26 22.54
C ILE A 37 -0.20 -14.31 22.38
N ASP A 38 -0.62 -13.66 23.46
CA ASP A 38 -1.63 -12.59 23.48
C ASP A 38 -0.96 -11.25 23.82
N MET A 39 0.00 -11.27 24.73
CA MET A 39 0.62 -10.06 25.29
C MET A 39 1.59 -9.41 24.31
N PRO A 40 1.68 -8.09 24.29
CA PRO A 40 2.57 -7.36 23.40
C PRO A 40 4.04 -7.50 23.83
N ALA A 41 4.94 -7.18 22.92
CA ALA A 41 6.38 -7.03 23.16
C ALA A 41 6.86 -5.70 22.57
N ALA A 42 7.91 -5.11 23.13
CA ALA A 42 8.35 -3.77 22.76
C ALA A 42 9.06 -3.62 21.40
N PRO A 43 9.90 -4.55 20.91
CA PRO A 43 10.60 -4.34 19.66
C PRO A 43 9.64 -4.48 18.48
N GLY A 44 9.74 -3.60 17.50
CA GLY A 44 9.02 -3.71 16.23
C GLY A 44 9.52 -4.85 15.35
N ARG A 45 8.93 -4.97 14.16
CA ARG A 45 9.38 -5.86 13.08
C ARG A 45 10.33 -5.12 12.12
N PRO A 46 11.02 -5.83 11.21
CA PRO A 46 11.75 -5.20 10.10
C PRO A 46 10.93 -4.14 9.35
N ASP A 47 11.56 -3.01 9.03
CA ASP A 47 10.91 -1.89 8.36
C ASP A 47 10.27 -2.28 7.02
N GLY A 48 9.03 -1.85 6.78
CA GLY A 48 8.25 -2.14 5.58
C GLY A 48 7.70 -3.57 5.50
N GLU A 49 7.90 -4.40 6.53
CA GLU A 49 7.39 -5.77 6.50
C GLU A 49 5.87 -5.84 6.64
N LEU A 50 5.24 -6.57 5.72
CA LEU A 50 3.85 -6.96 5.73
C LEU A 50 3.70 -8.31 6.43
N GLY A 51 2.68 -8.44 7.28
CA GLY A 51 2.36 -9.69 7.95
C GLY A 51 0.89 -10.04 7.82
N PHE A 52 0.59 -11.30 7.56
CA PHE A 52 -0.76 -11.86 7.63
C PHE A 52 -0.79 -13.01 8.64
N THR A 53 -1.74 -12.98 9.57
CA THR A 53 -1.92 -14.06 10.56
C THR A 53 -3.33 -14.61 10.51
N THR A 54 -3.48 -15.93 10.59
CA THR A 54 -4.74 -16.56 10.97
C THR A 54 -4.55 -17.28 12.31
N SER A 55 -5.32 -16.88 13.32
CA SER A 55 -5.26 -17.40 14.69
C SER A 55 -6.63 -17.95 15.06
N TYR A 56 -6.66 -19.19 15.52
CA TYR A 56 -7.89 -19.87 15.90
C TYR A 56 -7.74 -20.52 17.27
N PHE A 57 -8.74 -20.35 18.12
CA PHE A 57 -8.96 -21.15 19.32
C PHE A 57 -10.48 -21.22 19.55
N LYS A 58 -11.00 -22.43 19.78
CA LYS A 58 -12.42 -22.72 20.05
C LYS A 58 -13.41 -21.91 19.18
N ASN A 59 -14.06 -20.89 19.73
CA ASN A 59 -15.10 -20.11 19.06
C ASN A 59 -14.59 -18.79 18.48
N THR A 60 -13.27 -18.60 18.40
CA THR A 60 -12.64 -17.36 17.94
C THR A 60 -11.69 -17.64 16.80
N LEU A 61 -11.95 -17.01 15.66
CA LEU A 61 -11.05 -16.94 14.50
C LEU A 61 -10.66 -15.48 14.27
N ARG A 62 -9.36 -15.18 14.22
CA ARG A 62 -8.82 -13.84 13.97
C ARG A 62 -7.93 -13.88 12.73
N ASN A 63 -8.28 -13.09 11.73
CA ASN A 63 -7.43 -12.84 10.58
C ASN A 63 -6.92 -11.41 10.67
N THR A 64 -5.60 -11.22 10.61
CA THR A 64 -4.99 -9.90 10.82
C THR A 64 -4.00 -9.59 9.73
N LEU A 65 -4.15 -8.43 9.12
CA LEU A 65 -3.14 -7.79 8.28
C LEU A 65 -2.35 -6.82 9.16
N SER A 66 -1.03 -6.87 9.06
CA SER A 66 -0.11 -6.04 9.83
C SER A 66 0.93 -5.43 8.89
N PHE A 67 1.36 -4.22 9.20
CA PHE A 67 2.38 -3.51 8.42
C PHE A 67 3.31 -2.75 9.35
N GLN A 68 4.62 -2.95 9.18
CA GLN A 68 5.63 -2.12 9.82
C GLN A 68 5.77 -0.81 9.04
N VAL A 69 4.88 0.14 9.34
CA VAL A 69 4.71 1.43 8.67
C VAL A 69 6.01 2.23 8.65
N THR A 70 6.75 2.27 9.76
CA THR A 70 8.10 2.86 9.87
C THR A 70 8.96 1.99 10.80
N PRO A 71 10.27 2.23 10.97
CA PRO A 71 11.09 1.46 11.92
C PRO A 71 10.62 1.47 13.38
N ARG A 72 9.65 2.33 13.74
CA ARG A 72 9.07 2.41 15.10
C ARG A 72 7.56 2.22 15.13
N LEU A 73 6.85 2.38 14.02
CA LEU A 73 5.39 2.32 13.98
C LEU A 73 4.92 1.05 13.26
N SER A 74 4.12 0.23 13.94
CA SER A 74 3.39 -0.89 13.36
C SER A 74 1.89 -0.62 13.43
N GLY A 75 1.18 -0.94 12.36
CA GLY A 75 -0.28 -0.93 12.33
C GLY A 75 -0.83 -2.30 12.01
N ALA A 76 -2.05 -2.60 12.48
CA ALA A 76 -2.76 -3.80 12.08
C ALA A 76 -4.26 -3.55 11.90
N PHE A 77 -4.85 -4.27 10.95
CA PHE A 77 -6.28 -4.40 10.75
C PHE A 77 -6.68 -5.85 10.97
N ARG A 78 -7.57 -6.07 11.94
CA ARG A 78 -8.03 -7.38 12.36
C ARG A 78 -9.50 -7.55 12.02
N TYR A 79 -9.80 -8.69 11.43
CA TYR A 79 -11.15 -9.20 11.23
C TYR A 79 -11.34 -10.46 12.07
N SER A 80 -12.27 -10.41 13.01
CA SER A 80 -12.53 -11.52 13.92
C SER A 80 -13.92 -12.10 13.68
N ASN A 81 -14.01 -13.42 13.59
CA ASN A 81 -15.25 -14.17 13.61
C ASN A 81 -15.38 -14.82 15.00
N LEU A 82 -16.43 -14.43 15.73
CA LEU A 82 -16.65 -14.77 17.12
C LEU A 82 -18.00 -15.46 17.27
N TYR A 83 -17.98 -16.71 17.71
CA TYR A 83 -19.18 -17.50 17.97
C TYR A 83 -19.48 -17.57 19.47
N ASP A 84 -20.75 -17.71 19.81
CA ASP A 84 -21.24 -17.83 21.19
C ASP A 84 -20.67 -16.74 22.11
N ILE A 85 -20.71 -15.48 21.67
CA ILE A 85 -20.09 -14.35 22.38
C ILE A 85 -21.13 -13.51 23.12
N ARG A 86 -20.82 -13.06 24.33
CA ARG A 86 -21.70 -12.18 25.10
C ARG A 86 -21.87 -10.82 24.43
N SER A 87 -23.07 -10.25 24.53
CA SER A 87 -23.35 -8.91 23.99
C SER A 87 -22.57 -7.79 24.69
N ASN A 88 -22.35 -7.93 26.00
CA ASN A 88 -21.51 -7.10 26.87
C ASN A 88 -20.92 -7.99 27.98
N PRO A 89 -19.80 -7.66 28.65
CA PRO A 89 -19.17 -8.53 29.66
C PRO A 89 -20.12 -9.04 30.76
N ASP A 90 -21.04 -8.21 31.22
CA ASP A 90 -21.99 -8.54 32.30
C ASP A 90 -23.31 -9.14 31.80
N SER A 91 -23.45 -9.38 30.50
CA SER A 91 -24.69 -9.87 29.90
C SER A 91 -24.73 -11.40 29.90
N ASP A 92 -25.87 -11.97 30.27
CA ASP A 92 -26.18 -13.39 30.05
C ASP A 92 -26.65 -13.68 28.62
N ARG A 93 -26.90 -12.63 27.81
CA ARG A 93 -27.28 -12.78 26.41
C ARG A 93 -26.06 -13.13 25.58
N VAL A 94 -26.05 -14.37 25.11
CA VAL A 94 -25.08 -14.88 24.13
C VAL A 94 -25.62 -14.66 22.72
N GLN A 95 -24.78 -14.08 21.86
CA GLN A 95 -25.03 -13.98 20.42
C GLN A 95 -24.36 -15.15 19.73
N GLU A 96 -25.07 -15.77 18.78
CA GLU A 96 -24.60 -16.95 18.05
C GLU A 96 -23.31 -16.67 17.27
N PHE A 97 -23.25 -15.54 16.55
CA PHE A 97 -22.05 -15.09 15.86
C PHE A 97 -21.98 -13.57 15.74
N ILE A 98 -20.75 -13.02 15.70
CA ILE A 98 -20.44 -11.61 15.42
C ILE A 98 -19.16 -11.50 14.60
N PHE A 99 -19.17 -10.57 13.65
CA PHE A 99 -17.97 -10.13 12.93
C PHE A 99 -17.45 -8.81 13.49
N ASP A 100 -16.29 -8.87 14.13
CA ASP A 100 -15.59 -7.69 14.66
C ASP A 100 -14.49 -7.20 13.71
N ARG A 101 -14.38 -5.88 13.57
CA ARG A 101 -13.33 -5.20 12.80
C ARG A 101 -12.66 -4.18 13.68
N SER A 102 -11.33 -4.25 13.76
CA SER A 102 -10.55 -3.39 14.63
C SER A 102 -9.20 -3.02 14.04
N PHE A 103 -8.80 -1.77 14.24
CA PHE A 103 -7.46 -1.28 13.93
C PHE A 103 -6.63 -1.16 15.22
N SER A 104 -5.34 -1.47 15.13
CA SER A 104 -4.39 -1.41 16.24
C SER A 104 -3.11 -0.71 15.82
N LEU A 105 -2.47 0.00 16.76
CA LEU A 105 -1.19 0.68 16.58
C LEU A 105 -0.20 0.26 17.66
N HIS A 106 1.07 0.18 17.29
CA HIS A 106 2.19 -0.06 18.19
C HIS A 106 3.33 0.89 17.83
N TYR A 107 3.79 1.66 18.79
CA TYR A 107 4.86 2.62 18.63
C TYR A 107 6.02 2.31 19.58
N GLN A 108 7.17 1.96 19.01
CA GLN A 108 8.40 1.71 19.74
C GLN A 108 9.05 3.04 20.14
N LEU A 109 8.95 3.37 21.43
CA LEU A 109 9.52 4.58 22.03
C LEU A 109 11.04 4.54 22.07
N GLY A 110 11.62 3.37 22.34
CA GLY A 110 13.06 3.19 22.50
C GLY A 110 13.53 1.82 22.04
N TYR A 111 14.67 1.80 21.37
CA TYR A 111 15.39 0.56 21.07
C TYR A 111 16.05 0.00 22.32
N GLU A 112 16.21 -1.32 22.35
CA GLU A 112 17.00 -1.95 23.39
C GLU A 112 18.46 -1.50 23.28
N THR A 113 19.07 -1.20 24.43
CA THR A 113 20.52 -0.94 24.55
C THR A 113 21.11 -1.94 25.53
N GLU A 114 22.40 -1.90 25.82
CA GLU A 114 23.01 -2.80 26.81
C GLU A 114 22.31 -2.72 28.18
N THR A 115 21.96 -1.51 28.64
CA THR A 115 21.44 -1.25 29.99
C THR A 115 19.94 -1.02 30.05
N MET A 116 19.30 -0.60 28.95
CA MET A 116 17.87 -0.32 28.92
C MET A 116 17.12 -1.36 28.08
N PRO A 117 15.91 -1.79 28.52
CA PRO A 117 15.03 -2.57 27.66
C PRO A 117 14.51 -1.70 26.50
N ALA A 118 14.09 -2.35 25.41
CA ALA A 118 13.22 -1.70 24.44
C ALA A 118 11.92 -1.28 25.12
N LEU A 119 11.35 -0.16 24.71
CA LEU A 119 10.10 0.38 25.25
C LEU A 119 9.12 0.66 24.12
N ALA A 120 7.85 0.34 24.32
CA ALA A 120 6.79 0.65 23.39
C ALA A 120 5.47 0.97 24.09
N VAL A 121 4.62 1.68 23.35
CA VAL A 121 3.22 1.94 23.68
C VAL A 121 2.34 1.40 22.56
N GLY A 122 1.18 0.87 22.88
CA GLY A 122 0.25 0.43 21.86
C GLY A 122 -1.21 0.62 22.23
N LEU A 123 -2.02 0.70 21.19
CA LEU A 123 -3.46 0.89 21.22
C LEU A 123 -4.08 -0.24 20.39
N ASN A 124 -4.86 -1.09 21.02
CA ASN A 124 -5.62 -2.14 20.35
C ASN A 124 -7.07 -1.70 20.19
N ASP A 125 -7.65 -1.92 19.00
CA ASP A 125 -9.05 -1.58 18.71
C ASP A 125 -9.38 -0.11 19.06
N PHE A 126 -8.46 0.80 18.69
CA PHE A 126 -8.64 2.25 18.87
C PHE A 126 -9.63 2.84 17.85
N LEU A 127 -9.87 2.10 16.78
CA LEU A 127 -10.82 2.39 15.71
C LEU A 127 -11.50 1.08 15.34
N GLY A 128 -12.72 0.87 15.82
CA GLY A 128 -13.46 -0.39 15.67
C GLY A 128 -14.67 -0.46 16.59
N THR A 129 -15.14 -1.68 16.90
CA THR A 129 -16.32 -1.89 17.77
C THR A 129 -15.98 -1.80 19.26
N GLY A 130 -14.71 -1.84 19.64
CA GLY A 130 -14.25 -1.69 21.02
C GLY A 130 -14.19 -2.99 21.82
N ARG A 131 -14.50 -4.14 21.22
CA ARG A 131 -14.44 -5.47 21.88
C ARG A 131 -13.05 -5.88 22.34
N TYR A 132 -12.02 -5.42 21.64
CA TYR A 132 -10.62 -5.68 21.98
C TYR A 132 -9.89 -4.45 22.52
N ARG A 133 -10.65 -3.41 22.88
CA ARG A 133 -10.11 -2.12 23.30
C ARG A 133 -9.18 -2.28 24.49
N SER A 134 -7.92 -1.92 24.26
CA SER A 134 -6.90 -1.93 25.30
C SER A 134 -5.72 -1.06 24.93
N GLU A 135 -5.06 -0.56 25.95
CA GLU A 135 -3.83 0.21 25.82
C GLU A 135 -2.75 -0.50 26.64
N TYR A 136 -1.49 -0.34 26.24
CA TYR A 136 -0.38 -0.90 26.99
C TYR A 136 0.89 -0.08 26.89
N ILE A 137 1.71 -0.21 27.92
CA ILE A 137 3.13 0.15 27.90
C ILE A 137 3.90 -1.13 28.19
N VAL A 138 4.90 -1.43 27.35
CA VAL A 138 5.66 -2.68 27.43
C VAL A 138 7.15 -2.42 27.35
N ALA A 139 7.90 -3.21 28.13
CA ALA A 139 9.35 -3.25 28.12
C ALA A 139 9.84 -4.67 27.77
N THR A 140 10.86 -4.77 26.92
CA THR A 140 11.43 -6.05 26.51
C THR A 140 12.94 -6.01 26.52
N LYS A 141 13.57 -7.09 27.01
CA LYS A 141 15.02 -7.21 27.16
C LYS A 141 15.49 -8.59 26.68
N HIS A 142 16.56 -8.62 25.89
CA HIS A 142 17.28 -9.85 25.58
C HIS A 142 18.32 -10.14 26.67
N LEU A 143 18.24 -11.34 27.23
CA LEU A 143 19.20 -11.87 28.19
C LEU A 143 20.07 -12.91 27.48
N GLY A 144 21.20 -12.46 26.94
CA GLY A 144 21.98 -13.24 25.97
C GLY A 144 21.28 -13.29 24.61
N ASN A 145 21.61 -14.30 23.79
CA ASN A 145 21.10 -14.39 22.42
C ASN A 145 19.83 -15.25 22.27
N ARG A 146 19.44 -16.02 23.29
CA ARG A 146 18.36 -17.02 23.20
C ARG A 146 17.18 -16.78 24.12
N LEU A 147 17.31 -15.93 25.13
CA LEU A 147 16.24 -15.64 26.09
C LEU A 147 15.80 -14.19 25.93
N ARG A 148 14.50 -13.97 25.79
CA ARG A 148 13.86 -12.66 25.79
C ARG A 148 12.84 -12.59 26.93
N VAL A 149 12.88 -11.49 27.67
CA VAL A 149 11.98 -11.22 28.79
C VAL A 149 11.17 -9.98 28.47
N THR A 150 9.86 -10.06 28.68
CA THR A 150 8.92 -8.97 28.42
C THR A 150 8.05 -8.74 29.65
N GLY A 151 7.76 -7.49 29.96
CA GLY A 151 6.83 -7.10 31.02
C GLY A 151 6.19 -5.75 30.73
N GLY A 152 4.95 -5.57 31.14
CA GLY A 152 4.21 -4.34 30.86
C GLY A 152 3.01 -4.13 31.76
N ILE A 153 2.38 -2.98 31.56
CA ILE A 153 1.13 -2.58 32.21
C ILE A 153 0.09 -2.34 31.11
N GLY A 154 -1.11 -2.86 31.31
CA GLY A 154 -2.24 -2.75 30.39
C GLY A 154 -3.45 -2.07 31.02
N TRP A 155 -4.24 -1.41 30.18
CA TRP A 155 -5.53 -0.78 30.47
C TRP A 155 -6.63 -1.43 29.63
N GLY A 156 -7.89 -1.20 30.02
CA GLY A 156 -9.05 -1.78 29.33
C GLY A 156 -9.04 -3.30 29.41
N ARG A 157 -9.15 -3.98 28.27
CA ARG A 157 -9.11 -5.46 28.22
C ARG A 157 -7.83 -6.07 28.81
N LEU A 158 -6.71 -5.35 28.75
CA LEU A 158 -5.44 -5.78 29.35
C LEU A 158 -5.31 -5.39 30.83
N GLY A 159 -6.35 -4.82 31.45
CA GLY A 159 -6.40 -4.40 32.85
C GLY A 159 -7.22 -5.30 33.78
N LEU A 160 -7.72 -6.45 33.29
CA LEU A 160 -8.82 -7.19 33.92
C LEU A 160 -8.38 -8.19 34.98
N VAL A 161 -7.28 -8.91 34.77
CA VAL A 161 -6.79 -9.93 35.71
C VAL A 161 -5.86 -9.30 36.74
N ASN A 162 -6.15 -9.49 38.03
CA ASN A 162 -5.37 -8.93 39.16
C ASN A 162 -5.15 -7.41 39.03
N GLY A 163 -6.20 -6.70 38.59
CA GLY A 163 -6.16 -5.27 38.38
C GLY A 163 -5.88 -4.47 39.66
N PHE A 164 -5.20 -3.34 39.48
CA PHE A 164 -4.89 -2.36 40.50
C PHE A 164 -5.25 -0.95 39.99
N ARG A 165 -5.26 0.00 40.92
CA ARG A 165 -5.56 1.41 40.67
C ARG A 165 -4.66 2.00 39.59
N ASN A 166 -5.24 2.76 38.66
CA ASN A 166 -4.50 3.40 37.57
C ASN A 166 -3.37 4.29 38.13
N PRO A 167 -2.09 4.02 37.84
CA PRO A 167 -1.00 4.86 38.33
C PRO A 167 -1.02 6.28 37.73
N LEU A 168 -1.69 6.49 36.60
CA LEU A 168 -1.83 7.82 36.00
C LEU A 168 -2.86 8.69 36.74
N SER A 169 -3.73 8.10 37.56
CA SER A 169 -4.73 8.87 38.32
C SER A 169 -4.13 9.72 39.45
N TYR A 170 -2.87 9.45 39.83
CA TYR A 170 -2.10 10.33 40.71
C TYR A 170 -1.71 11.65 40.03
N ILE A 171 -1.71 11.71 38.70
CA ILE A 171 -1.41 12.90 37.90
C ILE A 171 -2.70 13.60 37.50
N ALA A 172 -3.70 12.83 37.04
CA ALA A 172 -4.97 13.34 36.55
C ALA A 172 -6.12 12.43 37.04
N SER A 173 -6.92 12.90 37.99
CA SER A 173 -7.89 12.06 38.71
C SER A 173 -9.01 11.48 37.84
N ASP A 174 -9.31 12.14 36.73
CA ASP A 174 -10.26 11.71 35.69
C ASP A 174 -9.85 10.42 34.98
N LEU A 175 -8.56 10.04 35.01
CA LEU A 175 -8.08 8.78 34.44
C LEU A 175 -8.39 7.55 35.32
N GLU A 176 -8.90 7.75 36.54
CA GLU A 176 -9.26 6.64 37.43
C GLU A 176 -10.36 5.76 36.83
N ASP A 177 -11.37 6.39 36.24
CA ASP A 177 -12.56 5.74 35.72
C ASP A 177 -12.56 5.82 34.19
N ARG A 178 -12.95 4.73 33.53
CA ARG A 178 -13.10 4.72 32.08
C ARG A 178 -14.53 5.05 31.71
N PRO A 179 -14.79 6.14 30.96
CA PRO A 179 -16.14 6.48 30.52
C PRO A 179 -16.76 5.37 29.67
N ASP A 180 -18.09 5.28 29.71
CA ASP A 180 -18.85 4.47 28.75
C ASP A 180 -18.67 5.02 27.33
N ARG A 181 -18.91 4.17 26.33
CA ARG A 181 -18.76 4.55 24.93
C ARG A 181 -19.99 5.30 24.43
N ASP A 182 -19.78 6.45 23.80
CA ASP A 182 -20.82 7.16 23.08
C ASP A 182 -20.96 6.53 21.67
N GLY A 183 -22.10 5.88 21.39
CA GLY A 183 -22.42 5.35 20.06
C GLY A 183 -22.03 3.89 19.80
N ASN A 184 -22.99 3.12 19.27
CA ASN A 184 -22.89 1.68 19.02
C ASN A 184 -22.52 1.29 17.58
N GLU A 185 -22.33 2.27 16.68
CA GLU A 185 -22.19 1.98 15.24
C GLU A 185 -20.77 1.63 14.79
N GLY A 186 -19.79 1.71 15.70
CA GLY A 186 -18.39 1.38 15.43
C GLY A 186 -17.68 2.46 14.59
N GLY A 187 -16.36 2.55 14.74
CA GLY A 187 -15.53 3.38 13.85
C GLY A 187 -15.31 4.84 14.25
N GLN A 188 -15.76 5.28 15.43
CA GLN A 188 -15.33 6.55 16.05
C GLN A 188 -14.01 6.37 16.83
N VAL A 189 -13.20 7.42 16.92
CA VAL A 189 -11.92 7.42 17.65
C VAL A 189 -12.14 8.04 19.03
N GLU A 190 -12.09 7.22 20.07
CA GLU A 190 -12.34 7.63 21.46
C GLU A 190 -11.03 8.06 22.16
N LEU A 191 -10.46 9.22 21.76
CA LEU A 191 -9.16 9.69 22.28
C LEU A 191 -9.20 10.09 23.76
N ASP A 192 -10.35 10.55 24.24
CA ASP A 192 -10.63 10.98 25.61
C ASP A 192 -10.64 9.83 26.62
N GLN A 193 -10.77 8.58 26.16
CA GLN A 193 -10.84 7.39 27.01
C GLN A 193 -9.52 6.59 27.09
N LEU A 194 -8.45 7.10 26.46
CA LEU A 194 -7.17 6.40 26.41
C LEU A 194 -6.48 6.39 27.79
N PHE A 195 -5.86 5.26 28.14
CA PHE A 195 -5.14 5.05 29.41
C PHE A 195 -5.95 5.38 30.68
N SER A 196 -7.27 5.20 30.61
CA SER A 196 -8.21 5.42 31.72
C SER A 196 -8.78 4.09 32.23
N GLY A 197 -9.15 4.05 33.51
CA GLY A 197 -9.68 2.86 34.18
C GLY A 197 -8.62 1.96 34.83
N PRO A 198 -9.05 0.82 35.42
CA PRO A 198 -8.16 -0.13 36.09
C PRO A 198 -7.02 -0.66 35.22
N THR A 199 -5.89 -0.95 35.86
CA THR A 199 -4.67 -1.44 35.20
C THR A 199 -4.21 -2.79 35.71
N ALA A 200 -3.56 -3.59 34.88
CA ALA A 200 -2.97 -4.86 35.31
C ALA A 200 -1.56 -5.03 34.73
N ILE A 201 -0.74 -5.82 35.42
CA ILE A 201 0.57 -6.23 34.91
C ILE A 201 0.43 -7.42 33.99
N PHE A 202 1.30 -7.53 33.00
CA PHE A 202 1.46 -8.71 32.17
C PHE A 202 2.95 -8.95 31.88
N GLY A 203 3.30 -10.13 31.37
CA GLY A 203 4.66 -10.39 30.96
C GLY A 203 4.90 -11.81 30.46
N GLY A 204 6.14 -12.11 30.09
CA GLY A 204 6.48 -13.43 29.58
C GLY A 204 7.94 -13.61 29.26
N LEU A 205 8.27 -14.86 28.92
CA LEU A 205 9.59 -15.33 28.54
C LEU A 205 9.50 -16.02 27.19
N GLU A 206 10.45 -15.74 26.32
CA GLU A 206 10.65 -16.47 25.06
C GLU A 206 12.03 -17.07 25.03
N TYR A 207 12.11 -18.36 24.71
CA TYR A 207 13.35 -19.10 24.61
C TYR A 207 13.52 -19.73 23.23
N GLN A 208 14.55 -19.31 22.50
CA GLN A 208 14.94 -19.86 21.21
C GLN A 208 15.70 -21.18 21.42
N ALA A 209 14.99 -22.30 21.29
CA ALA A 209 15.55 -23.63 21.55
C ALA A 209 16.47 -24.12 20.41
N THR A 210 16.08 -23.84 19.16
CA THR A 210 16.83 -24.11 17.92
C THR A 210 16.68 -22.94 16.96
N ASP A 211 17.29 -22.94 15.78
CA ASP A 211 17.11 -21.86 14.80
C ASP A 211 15.67 -21.77 14.23
N ARG A 212 14.83 -22.79 14.48
CA ARG A 212 13.46 -22.86 13.98
C ARG A 212 12.40 -23.04 15.06
N LEU A 213 12.77 -23.41 16.28
CA LEU A 213 11.83 -23.72 17.36
C LEU A 213 12.00 -22.74 18.52
N ARG A 214 10.91 -22.07 18.89
CA ARG A 214 10.83 -21.16 20.03
C ARG A 214 9.72 -21.59 20.98
N TYR A 215 10.01 -21.50 22.28
CA TYR A 215 9.02 -21.67 23.33
C TYR A 215 8.65 -20.33 23.94
N THR A 216 7.39 -20.18 24.31
CA THR A 216 6.85 -18.98 24.96
C THR A 216 6.12 -19.36 26.24
N LEU A 217 6.41 -18.66 27.32
CA LEU A 217 5.64 -18.68 28.56
C LEU A 217 5.11 -17.27 28.81
N GLU A 218 3.82 -17.12 28.97
CA GLU A 218 3.18 -15.81 29.10
C GLU A 218 2.24 -15.80 30.30
N TYR A 219 2.34 -14.74 31.10
CA TYR A 219 1.34 -14.34 32.08
C TYR A 219 0.46 -13.27 31.43
N SER A 220 -0.80 -13.61 31.21
CA SER A 220 -1.76 -12.74 30.52
C SER A 220 -2.65 -12.00 31.51
N SER A 221 -2.88 -10.72 31.22
CA SER A 221 -3.80 -9.86 31.99
C SER A 221 -5.23 -9.81 31.41
N ASP A 222 -5.49 -10.52 30.31
CA ASP A 222 -6.80 -10.62 29.67
C ASP A 222 -7.59 -11.82 30.24
N ASN A 223 -8.85 -11.60 30.61
CA ASN A 223 -9.77 -12.67 31.04
C ASN A 223 -10.86 -12.97 30.00
N TYR A 224 -10.76 -12.40 28.80
CA TYR A 224 -11.69 -12.62 27.69
C TYR A 224 -13.14 -12.34 28.07
N PRO A 225 -13.49 -11.11 28.47
CA PRO A 225 -14.75 -10.82 29.15
C PRO A 225 -15.99 -11.03 28.26
N PHE A 226 -15.85 -10.90 26.94
CA PHE A 226 -16.95 -11.13 26.01
C PHE A 226 -17.12 -12.60 25.67
N GLU A 227 -16.00 -13.30 25.50
CA GLU A 227 -15.99 -14.72 25.17
C GLU A 227 -16.31 -15.59 26.41
N GLY A 228 -15.76 -15.25 27.57
CA GLY A 228 -16.07 -15.86 28.86
C GLY A 228 -15.97 -17.39 28.86
N GLU A 229 -16.92 -18.04 29.53
CA GLU A 229 -16.97 -19.51 29.67
C GLU A 229 -17.21 -20.25 28.35
N THR A 230 -17.73 -19.57 27.31
CA THR A 230 -17.91 -20.20 25.99
C THR A 230 -16.57 -20.40 25.29
N ALA A 231 -15.58 -19.56 25.59
CA ALA A 231 -14.22 -19.72 25.09
C ALA A 231 -13.30 -20.48 26.03
N PHE A 232 -13.37 -20.30 27.36
CA PHE A 232 -12.38 -20.89 28.28
C PHE A 232 -13.01 -21.44 29.56
N ASP A 233 -12.42 -22.50 30.10
CA ASP A 233 -12.53 -22.81 31.53
C ASP A 233 -11.32 -22.17 32.21
N TYR A 234 -11.49 -20.94 32.70
CA TYR A 234 -10.36 -20.14 33.16
C TYR A 234 -9.76 -20.71 34.46
N GLN A 235 -8.61 -21.39 34.35
CA GLN A 235 -7.95 -22.01 35.50
C GLN A 235 -6.79 -21.17 36.01
N VAL A 236 -5.93 -20.70 35.10
CA VAL A 236 -4.75 -19.92 35.43
C VAL A 236 -4.48 -18.84 34.38
N PRO A 237 -3.96 -17.66 34.75
CA PRO A 237 -3.56 -16.59 33.83
C PRO A 237 -2.26 -16.90 33.06
N ILE A 238 -2.00 -18.16 32.70
CA ILE A 238 -0.75 -18.60 32.10
C ILE A 238 -1.01 -19.26 30.75
N ASN A 239 -0.32 -18.76 29.73
CA ASN A 239 -0.31 -19.31 28.38
C ASN A 239 1.07 -19.91 28.08
N ILE A 240 1.09 -21.06 27.41
CA ILE A 240 2.31 -21.75 26.99
C ILE A 240 2.26 -21.97 25.48
N GLY A 241 3.35 -21.67 24.78
CA GLY A 241 3.39 -21.73 23.32
C GLY A 241 4.65 -22.40 22.79
N ALA A 242 4.52 -22.99 21.60
CA ALA A 242 5.63 -23.44 20.77
C ALA A 242 5.42 -22.93 19.34
N THR A 243 6.39 -22.18 18.83
CA THR A 243 6.40 -21.66 17.45
C THR A 243 7.49 -22.36 16.66
N TYR A 244 7.12 -22.91 15.49
CA TYR A 244 8.02 -23.51 14.53
C TYR A 244 8.06 -22.71 13.22
N THR A 245 9.25 -22.24 12.84
CA THR A 245 9.51 -21.54 11.58
C THR A 245 9.75 -22.56 10.48
N LEU A 246 8.78 -22.72 9.59
CA LEU A 246 8.87 -23.65 8.46
C LEU A 246 9.94 -23.21 7.45
N ARG A 247 9.94 -21.91 7.15
CA ARG A 247 10.88 -21.19 6.29
C ARG A 247 10.85 -19.71 6.67
N PRO A 248 11.83 -18.88 6.22
CA PRO A 248 11.78 -17.44 6.47
C PRO A 248 10.41 -16.86 6.08
N GLY A 249 9.82 -16.10 7.00
CA GLY A 249 8.50 -15.50 6.85
C GLY A 249 7.29 -16.45 6.94
N VAL A 250 7.45 -17.72 7.33
CA VAL A 250 6.31 -18.62 7.56
C VAL A 250 6.46 -19.37 8.88
N ASP A 251 5.55 -19.08 9.82
CA ASP A 251 5.53 -19.68 11.16
C ASP A 251 4.23 -20.42 11.43
N ILE A 252 4.31 -21.50 12.20
CA ILE A 252 3.18 -22.20 12.80
C ILE A 252 3.37 -22.20 14.31
N SER A 253 2.35 -21.77 15.06
CA SER A 253 2.37 -21.74 16.52
C SER A 253 1.26 -22.60 17.10
N LEU A 254 1.61 -23.44 18.07
CA LEU A 254 0.68 -24.16 18.93
C LEU A 254 0.70 -23.52 20.32
N ARG A 255 -0.47 -23.30 20.91
CA ARG A 255 -0.64 -22.57 22.16
C ARG A 255 -1.58 -23.34 23.07
N TYR A 256 -1.27 -23.36 24.35
CA TYR A 256 -2.16 -23.80 25.42
C TYR A 256 -2.51 -22.59 26.26
N LEU A 257 -3.80 -22.24 26.28
CA LEU A 257 -4.33 -20.98 26.76
C LEU A 257 -5.11 -21.19 28.06
N TYR A 258 -4.80 -20.38 29.06
CA TYR A 258 -5.48 -20.27 30.35
C TYR A 258 -5.70 -21.58 31.14
N GLY A 259 -4.92 -22.63 30.82
CA GLY A 259 -5.05 -23.95 31.43
C GLY A 259 -6.20 -24.81 30.88
N SER A 260 -6.87 -24.41 29.80
CA SER A 260 -8.03 -25.17 29.29
C SER A 260 -8.05 -25.39 27.79
N GLU A 261 -7.56 -24.45 26.98
CA GLU A 261 -7.82 -24.46 25.54
C GLU A 261 -6.56 -24.54 24.70
N ILE A 262 -6.69 -25.12 23.51
CA ILE A 262 -5.62 -25.17 22.51
C ILE A 262 -5.91 -24.15 21.41
N GLY A 263 -4.90 -23.33 21.10
CA GLY A 263 -4.91 -22.40 19.98
C GLY A 263 -3.87 -22.77 18.94
N ILE A 264 -4.18 -22.49 17.68
CA ILE A 264 -3.24 -22.59 16.56
C ILE A 264 -3.16 -21.24 15.84
N GLN A 265 -1.97 -20.85 15.42
CA GLN A 265 -1.78 -19.71 14.55
C GLN A 265 -0.82 -20.04 13.42
N THR A 266 -1.14 -19.58 12.22
CA THR A 266 -0.17 -19.48 11.13
C THR A 266 0.13 -18.01 10.84
N SER A 267 1.37 -17.72 10.50
CA SER A 267 1.82 -16.35 10.24
C SER A 267 2.68 -16.33 8.99
N PHE A 268 2.36 -15.40 8.10
CA PHE A 268 3.07 -15.14 6.87
C PHE A 268 3.66 -13.74 6.96
N ALA A 269 4.90 -13.58 6.52
CA ALA A 269 5.57 -12.29 6.46
C ALA A 269 6.28 -12.12 5.12
N LEU A 270 6.19 -10.90 4.59
CA LEU A 270 6.76 -10.50 3.33
C LEU A 270 7.34 -9.09 3.49
N ASN A 271 8.60 -8.90 3.12
CA ASN A 271 9.20 -7.57 3.10
C ASN A 271 9.44 -7.15 1.63
N PRO A 272 8.77 -6.09 1.14
CA PRO A 272 8.99 -5.55 -0.20
C PRO A 272 10.46 -5.25 -0.51
N LYS A 273 11.24 -4.86 0.50
CA LYS A 273 12.68 -4.56 0.38
C LYS A 273 13.55 -5.79 0.07
N ASN A 274 12.98 -6.99 0.18
CA ASN A 274 13.68 -8.27 -0.05
C ASN A 274 13.06 -9.02 -1.24
N PRO A 275 13.27 -8.58 -2.50
CA PRO A 275 12.76 -9.27 -3.68
C PRO A 275 13.39 -10.66 -3.86
N ARG A 276 12.64 -11.59 -4.48
CA ARG A 276 13.15 -12.93 -4.81
C ARG A 276 14.25 -12.93 -5.86
N SER A 277 14.15 -12.04 -6.85
CA SER A 277 15.20 -11.76 -7.82
C SER A 277 15.67 -10.33 -7.64
N THR A 278 16.85 -10.16 -7.04
CA THR A 278 17.44 -8.85 -6.72
C THR A 278 17.79 -8.03 -7.97
N SER A 279 18.08 -8.71 -9.09
CA SER A 279 18.49 -8.04 -10.32
C SER A 279 17.41 -7.99 -11.39
N GLY A 280 16.26 -8.65 -11.20
CA GLY A 280 15.28 -8.85 -12.27
C GLY A 280 15.68 -9.99 -13.23
N LEU A 281 14.90 -10.17 -14.30
CA LEU A 281 15.14 -11.10 -15.41
C LEU A 281 15.14 -10.38 -16.77
N ASP A 282 15.23 -9.05 -16.74
CA ASP A 282 15.38 -8.18 -17.90
C ASP A 282 16.71 -8.43 -18.63
N ARG A 283 16.70 -8.18 -19.95
CA ARG A 283 17.92 -8.30 -20.78
C ARG A 283 18.86 -7.16 -20.46
N ALA A 284 20.16 -7.41 -20.56
CA ALA A 284 21.16 -6.34 -20.48
C ALA A 284 20.86 -5.27 -21.56
N PRO A 285 21.04 -3.98 -21.23
CA PRO A 285 20.80 -2.89 -22.17
C PRO A 285 21.91 -2.88 -23.23
N PRO A 286 21.69 -2.21 -24.38
CA PRO A 286 22.72 -2.09 -25.40
C PRO A 286 23.90 -1.28 -24.86
N ALA A 287 25.12 -1.71 -25.18
CA ALA A 287 26.31 -0.95 -24.78
C ALA A 287 26.33 0.44 -25.43
N VAL A 288 26.81 1.43 -24.69
CA VAL A 288 27.05 2.80 -25.17
C VAL A 288 28.03 2.74 -26.34
N ALA A 289 27.66 3.36 -27.47
CA ALA A 289 28.56 3.50 -28.60
C ALA A 289 29.36 4.79 -28.50
N VAL A 290 30.66 4.65 -28.24
CA VAL A 290 31.63 5.75 -28.32
C VAL A 290 31.79 6.19 -29.76
N ARG A 291 31.70 7.51 -29.99
CA ARG A 291 31.92 8.11 -31.30
C ARG A 291 33.33 7.81 -31.80
N ALA A 292 33.45 7.43 -33.08
CA ALA A 292 34.75 7.43 -33.74
C ALA A 292 35.23 8.87 -33.93
N ASP A 293 36.54 9.12 -33.79
CA ASP A 293 37.20 10.37 -34.17
C ASP A 293 37.07 10.55 -35.70
N ALA A 294 35.92 11.05 -36.13
CA ALA A 294 35.63 11.40 -37.51
C ALA A 294 35.49 12.92 -37.56
N GLY A 295 36.57 13.57 -38.00
CA GLY A 295 36.59 15.01 -38.23
C GLY A 295 35.40 15.41 -39.08
N ASP A 296 34.61 16.35 -38.53
CA ASP A 296 33.65 17.22 -39.19
C ASP A 296 33.03 16.64 -40.48
N LEU A 297 32.36 15.49 -40.37
CA LEU A 297 31.32 15.16 -41.33
C LEU A 297 30.11 16.00 -40.96
N GLY A 298 30.23 17.30 -41.24
CA GLY A 298 29.20 18.29 -41.03
C GLY A 298 27.88 17.74 -41.56
N TRP A 299 26.98 17.42 -40.64
CA TRP A 299 25.55 17.44 -40.91
C TRP A 299 25.13 18.92 -41.10
N ASP A 300 25.76 19.58 -42.08
CA ASP A 300 25.48 20.95 -42.46
C ASP A 300 24.22 20.91 -43.32
N GLN A 301 23.09 21.27 -42.70
CA GLN A 301 21.88 21.81 -43.33
C GLN A 301 21.33 21.13 -44.59
N GLY A 302 21.45 19.80 -44.72
CA GLY A 302 21.00 19.15 -45.95
C GLY A 302 20.98 17.64 -45.98
N GLY A 303 20.92 16.95 -44.83
CA GLY A 303 20.61 15.52 -44.83
C GLY A 303 19.38 15.27 -45.71
N THR A 304 19.50 14.44 -46.74
CA THR A 304 18.38 14.17 -47.65
C THR A 304 17.19 13.68 -46.81
N ARG A 305 15.96 13.96 -47.25
CA ARG A 305 14.75 13.42 -46.59
C ARG A 305 14.88 11.91 -46.34
N ALA A 306 15.52 11.19 -47.27
CA ALA A 306 15.82 9.77 -47.15
C ALA A 306 16.77 9.44 -45.99
N ALA A 307 17.88 10.18 -45.83
CA ALA A 307 18.82 9.96 -44.73
C ALA A 307 18.19 10.22 -43.35
N ARG A 308 17.29 11.22 -43.25
CA ARG A 308 16.53 11.47 -42.02
C ARG A 308 15.55 10.33 -41.73
N ALA A 309 14.80 9.88 -42.74
CA ALA A 309 13.88 8.76 -42.61
C ALA A 309 14.59 7.47 -42.17
N GLU A 310 15.78 7.18 -42.72
CA GLU A 310 16.59 6.02 -42.33
C GLU A 310 17.05 6.08 -40.86
N VAL A 311 17.44 7.28 -40.38
CA VAL A 311 17.81 7.48 -38.97
C VAL A 311 16.60 7.26 -38.05
N ILE A 312 15.43 7.77 -38.43
CA ILE A 312 14.18 7.58 -37.69
C ILE A 312 13.83 6.10 -37.61
N GLU A 313 13.72 5.41 -38.74
CA GLU A 313 13.36 3.99 -38.84
C GLU A 313 14.32 3.10 -38.01
N ARG A 314 15.63 3.35 -38.12
CA ARG A 314 16.62 2.60 -37.34
C ARG A 314 16.53 2.89 -35.84
N THR A 315 16.22 4.12 -35.45
CA THR A 315 16.06 4.51 -34.04
C THR A 315 14.81 3.90 -33.45
N GLU A 316 13.69 3.96 -34.17
CA GLU A 316 12.43 3.33 -33.80
C GLU A 316 12.61 1.82 -33.57
N LEU A 317 13.16 1.09 -34.55
CA LEU A 317 13.39 -0.35 -34.43
C LEU A 317 14.30 -0.70 -33.25
N ALA A 318 15.32 0.13 -32.99
CA ALA A 318 16.24 -0.09 -31.88
C ALA A 318 15.61 0.24 -30.51
N MET A 319 14.71 1.22 -30.42
CA MET A 319 13.97 1.53 -29.20
C MET A 319 12.89 0.47 -28.91
N ASP A 320 12.15 0.01 -29.92
CA ASP A 320 11.14 -1.07 -29.78
C ASP A 320 11.79 -2.37 -29.28
N ALA A 321 12.97 -2.72 -29.79
CA ALA A 321 13.75 -3.86 -29.31
C ALA A 321 14.14 -3.77 -27.82
N GLU A 322 14.19 -2.55 -27.28
CA GLU A 322 14.45 -2.23 -25.87
C GLU A 322 13.17 -2.01 -25.06
N GLY A 323 11.98 -2.15 -25.65
CA GLY A 323 10.69 -1.97 -24.98
C GLY A 323 10.33 -0.52 -24.70
N VAL A 324 10.86 0.42 -25.49
CA VAL A 324 10.57 1.84 -25.44
C VAL A 324 10.04 2.28 -26.81
N ASP A 325 8.88 2.92 -26.86
CA ASP A 325 8.28 3.32 -28.12
C ASP A 325 8.75 4.73 -28.51
N LEU A 326 9.23 4.90 -29.75
CA LEU A 326 9.57 6.21 -30.29
C LEU A 326 8.32 6.89 -30.85
N ILE A 327 7.93 8.02 -30.29
CA ILE A 327 6.75 8.80 -30.71
C ILE A 327 7.13 9.87 -31.73
N GLY A 328 8.25 10.55 -31.50
CA GLY A 328 8.70 11.67 -32.32
C GLY A 328 10.21 11.81 -32.25
N LEU A 329 10.84 12.25 -33.35
CA LEU A 329 12.29 12.45 -33.41
C LEU A 329 12.62 13.68 -34.25
N ASP A 330 13.20 14.69 -33.61
CA ASP A 330 13.68 15.90 -34.27
C ASP A 330 15.20 16.07 -34.09
N LEU A 331 15.90 16.32 -35.20
CA LEU A 331 17.36 16.46 -35.22
C LEU A 331 17.72 17.90 -35.62
N SER A 332 18.37 18.63 -34.70
CA SER A 332 18.76 20.02 -34.88
C SER A 332 20.25 20.26 -34.53
N GLY A 333 21.09 20.27 -35.56
CA GLY A 333 22.54 20.52 -35.41
C GLY A 333 23.23 19.47 -34.55
N THR A 334 23.65 19.85 -33.35
CA THR A 334 24.32 18.98 -32.36
C THR A 334 23.35 18.39 -31.33
N ARG A 335 22.03 18.59 -31.51
CA ARG A 335 20.99 18.10 -30.59
C ARG A 335 20.05 17.15 -31.30
N VAL A 336 19.57 16.14 -30.57
CA VAL A 336 18.39 15.36 -30.94
C VAL A 336 17.37 15.45 -29.84
N ARG A 337 16.12 15.65 -30.23
CA ARG A 337 14.95 15.54 -29.35
C ARG A 337 14.17 14.29 -29.70
N ALA A 338 14.08 13.35 -28.76
CA ALA A 338 13.37 12.09 -28.91
C ALA A 338 12.20 12.04 -27.93
N GLU A 339 10.98 11.99 -28.44
CA GLU A 339 9.79 11.75 -27.64
C GLU A 339 9.57 10.25 -27.51
N VAL A 340 9.52 9.74 -26.28
CA VAL A 340 9.47 8.31 -26.00
C VAL A 340 8.35 7.96 -25.04
N GLN A 341 7.75 6.80 -25.25
CA GLN A 341 6.73 6.24 -24.36
C GLN A 341 7.22 4.91 -23.78
N ASN A 342 7.16 4.81 -22.46
CA ASN A 342 7.59 3.62 -21.73
C ASN A 342 6.40 2.72 -21.39
N GLU A 343 6.33 1.56 -22.04
CA GLU A 343 5.31 0.53 -21.81
C GLU A 343 5.85 -0.66 -20.99
N THR A 344 7.17 -0.76 -20.81
CA THR A 344 7.84 -1.98 -20.33
C THR A 344 8.35 -1.84 -18.90
N TYR A 345 8.98 -0.73 -18.57
CA TYR A 345 9.70 -0.57 -17.31
C TYR A 345 8.88 0.20 -16.29
N LEU A 346 8.84 -0.32 -15.07
CA LEU A 346 8.18 0.36 -13.96
C LEU A 346 8.82 1.74 -13.68
N GLN A 347 10.15 1.82 -13.65
CA GLN A 347 10.87 3.08 -13.43
C GLN A 347 11.14 3.79 -14.76
N GLN A 348 10.68 5.03 -14.89
CA GLN A 348 10.91 5.84 -16.10
C GLN A 348 12.40 6.06 -16.37
N ALA A 349 13.22 6.23 -15.33
CA ALA A 349 14.67 6.39 -15.48
C ALA A 349 15.34 5.22 -16.22
N GLN A 350 14.82 3.98 -16.09
CA GLN A 350 15.32 2.83 -16.85
C GLN A 350 15.04 2.98 -18.35
N ALA A 351 13.85 3.45 -18.71
CA ALA A 351 13.49 3.72 -20.10
C ALA A 351 14.33 4.86 -20.70
N VAL A 352 14.55 5.95 -19.95
CA VAL A 352 15.44 7.05 -20.34
C VAL A 352 16.86 6.54 -20.59
N GLY A 353 17.39 5.73 -19.67
CA GLY A 353 18.71 5.14 -19.79
C GLY A 353 18.87 4.24 -21.02
N ARG A 354 17.85 3.46 -21.39
CA ARG A 354 17.85 2.64 -22.60
C ARG A 354 17.70 3.45 -23.87
N ALA A 355 16.78 4.41 -23.88
CA ALA A 355 16.62 5.34 -24.99
C ALA A 355 17.93 6.09 -25.27
N SER A 356 18.61 6.60 -24.23
CA SER A 356 19.89 7.30 -24.38
C SER A 356 20.96 6.45 -25.07
N ARG A 357 21.08 5.17 -24.72
CA ARG A 357 22.01 4.23 -25.35
C ARG A 357 21.65 3.95 -26.80
N VAL A 358 20.37 3.77 -27.10
CA VAL A 358 19.92 3.65 -28.50
C VAL A 358 20.36 4.89 -29.28
N LEU A 359 20.17 6.09 -28.74
CA LEU A 359 20.61 7.34 -29.37
C LEU A 359 22.13 7.39 -29.59
N THR A 360 22.97 6.90 -28.65
CA THR A 360 24.43 6.81 -28.90
C THR A 360 24.77 5.96 -30.12
N ARG A 361 23.94 4.98 -30.47
CA ARG A 361 24.21 4.05 -31.57
C ARG A 361 23.62 4.52 -32.89
N THR A 362 22.48 5.20 -32.85
CA THR A 362 21.73 5.55 -34.06
C THR A 362 21.98 6.99 -34.53
N MET A 363 22.38 7.88 -33.62
CA MET A 363 22.63 9.28 -33.91
C MET A 363 24.01 9.52 -34.52
N PRO A 364 24.13 10.45 -35.49
CA PRO A 364 25.41 10.85 -36.06
C PRO A 364 26.43 11.30 -34.99
N PRO A 365 27.75 11.16 -35.23
CA PRO A 365 28.77 11.62 -34.30
C PRO A 365 28.70 13.11 -33.96
N SER A 366 28.09 13.94 -34.82
CA SER A 366 27.91 15.38 -34.58
C SER A 366 26.89 15.71 -33.49
N VAL A 367 26.08 14.75 -33.04
CA VAL A 367 25.09 14.96 -31.98
C VAL A 367 25.77 14.79 -30.63
N ASP A 368 25.78 15.86 -29.84
CA ASP A 368 26.36 15.95 -28.49
C ASP A 368 25.30 15.87 -27.39
N ILE A 369 24.07 16.32 -27.65
CA ILE A 369 23.03 16.45 -26.62
C ILE A 369 21.81 15.63 -26.99
N PHE A 370 21.33 14.84 -26.03
CA PHE A 370 20.10 14.07 -26.13
C PHE A 370 19.03 14.70 -25.25
N GLU A 371 17.94 15.17 -25.85
CA GLU A 371 16.73 15.61 -25.16
C GLU A 371 15.69 14.50 -25.25
N ILE A 372 15.55 13.71 -24.18
CA ILE A 372 14.59 12.61 -24.10
C ILE A 372 13.33 13.11 -23.41
N VAL A 373 12.23 13.20 -24.14
CA VAL A 373 10.95 13.67 -23.62
C VAL A 373 10.07 12.47 -23.33
N LEU A 374 9.66 12.33 -22.07
CA LEU A 374 8.73 11.28 -21.66
C LEU A 374 7.32 11.68 -22.06
N VAL A 375 6.66 10.82 -22.84
CA VAL A 375 5.29 11.00 -23.32
C VAL A 375 4.40 9.92 -22.74
N GLN A 376 3.20 10.30 -22.33
CA GLN A 376 2.16 9.36 -21.92
C GLN A 376 0.80 9.83 -22.43
N ASN A 377 0.01 8.90 -22.99
CA ASN A 377 -1.29 9.21 -23.61
C ASN A 377 -1.21 10.37 -24.62
N GLY A 378 -0.07 10.51 -25.31
CA GLY A 378 0.20 11.54 -26.32
C GLY A 378 0.40 12.96 -25.80
N ILE A 379 0.63 13.16 -24.50
CA ILE A 379 1.11 14.44 -23.95
C ILE A 379 2.55 14.30 -23.44
N PRO A 380 3.44 15.28 -23.71
CA PRO A 380 4.76 15.30 -23.09
C PRO A 380 4.60 15.51 -21.58
N LEU A 381 5.52 15.01 -20.76
CA LEU A 381 5.47 15.14 -19.31
C LEU A 381 6.67 15.97 -18.82
N SER A 382 7.88 15.44 -19.04
CA SER A 382 9.15 16.06 -18.71
C SER A 382 10.17 15.82 -19.82
N ARG A 383 11.23 16.63 -19.84
CA ARG A 383 12.41 16.46 -20.69
C ARG A 383 13.61 16.16 -19.82
N VAL A 384 14.33 15.09 -20.16
CA VAL A 384 15.64 14.78 -19.61
C VAL A 384 16.70 15.11 -20.67
N THR A 385 17.57 16.06 -20.36
CA THR A 385 18.70 16.45 -21.20
C THR A 385 19.97 15.76 -20.70
N LEU A 386 20.67 15.07 -21.60
CA LEU A 386 21.89 14.33 -21.33
C LEU A 386 23.00 14.74 -22.31
N ASP A 387 24.22 14.90 -21.81
CA ASP A 387 25.41 15.01 -22.66
C ASP A 387 25.87 13.61 -23.08
N ARG A 388 26.05 13.42 -24.38
CA ARG A 388 26.50 12.14 -24.96
C ARG A 388 27.89 11.75 -24.46
N GLY A 389 28.80 12.71 -24.28
CA GLY A 389 30.14 12.47 -23.75
C GLY A 389 30.14 12.00 -22.30
N ASP A 390 29.17 12.46 -21.50
CA ASP A 390 28.94 11.94 -20.15
C ASP A 390 28.53 10.46 -20.20
N LEU A 391 27.63 10.08 -21.13
CA LEU A 391 27.23 8.69 -21.29
C LEU A 391 28.41 7.78 -21.69
N GLU A 392 29.23 8.26 -22.62
CA GLU A 392 30.43 7.57 -23.12
C GLU A 392 31.48 7.38 -22.01
N THR A 393 31.57 8.33 -21.07
CA THR A 393 32.54 8.30 -19.97
C THR A 393 32.02 7.47 -18.79
N LEU A 394 30.74 7.63 -18.45
CA LEU A 394 30.17 7.09 -17.22
C LEU A 394 29.73 5.63 -17.30
N GLU A 395 29.59 5.03 -18.49
CA GLU A 395 29.07 3.65 -18.61
C GLU A 395 29.78 2.64 -17.69
N THR A 396 31.09 2.81 -17.51
CA THR A 396 31.93 1.91 -16.69
C THR A 396 32.38 2.52 -15.36
N ASP A 397 31.89 3.72 -15.01
CA ASP A 397 32.21 4.36 -13.74
C ASP A 397 31.51 3.64 -12.57
N PHE A 398 32.16 3.59 -11.41
CA PHE A 398 31.60 2.93 -10.23
C PHE A 398 30.37 3.68 -9.68
N ASP A 399 30.36 5.00 -9.79
CA ASP A 399 29.30 5.89 -9.31
C ASP A 399 28.46 6.43 -10.48
N ASN A 400 28.32 5.62 -11.54
CA ASN A 400 27.68 6.03 -12.79
C ASN A 400 26.24 6.50 -12.60
N SER A 401 25.46 5.88 -11.72
CA SER A 401 24.06 6.24 -11.45
C SER A 401 23.95 7.64 -10.86
N TRP A 402 24.68 7.94 -9.79
CA TRP A 402 24.65 9.26 -9.17
C TRP A 402 25.27 10.32 -10.08
N SER A 403 26.42 9.99 -10.71
CA SER A 403 27.12 10.91 -11.60
C SER A 403 26.30 11.27 -12.85
N SER A 404 25.52 10.34 -13.40
CA SER A 404 24.65 10.63 -14.55
C SER A 404 23.41 11.42 -14.14
N TYR A 405 22.84 11.15 -12.97
CA TYR A 405 21.74 11.94 -12.42
C TYR A 405 22.17 13.39 -12.19
N ALA A 406 23.29 13.59 -11.47
CA ALA A 406 23.79 14.92 -11.11
C ALA A 406 24.22 15.79 -12.30
N ARG A 407 24.37 15.20 -13.50
CA ARG A 407 24.68 15.90 -14.75
C ARG A 407 23.50 15.99 -15.71
N ALA A 408 22.43 15.24 -15.44
CA ALA A 408 21.19 15.34 -16.19
C ALA A 408 20.48 16.63 -15.80
N ASP A 409 19.78 17.21 -16.76
CA ASP A 409 18.92 18.37 -16.57
C ASP A 409 17.47 17.96 -16.86
N ILE A 410 16.58 18.15 -15.89
CA ILE A 410 15.21 17.63 -15.91
C ILE A 410 14.24 18.81 -15.82
N ASP A 411 13.56 19.10 -16.94
CA ASP A 411 12.75 20.30 -17.11
C ASP A 411 11.34 19.99 -17.60
N ALA A 412 10.43 20.97 -17.45
CA ALA A 412 9.15 20.98 -18.13
C ALA A 412 9.31 21.17 -19.64
N THR A 413 8.40 20.55 -20.41
CA THR A 413 8.29 20.80 -21.86
C THR A 413 6.85 20.63 -22.32
N ALA A 414 6.27 21.63 -22.98
CA ALA A 414 4.89 21.57 -23.48
C ALA A 414 4.81 21.50 -25.02
N GLU A 415 5.92 21.68 -25.72
CA GLU A 415 5.96 21.74 -27.19
C GLU A 415 6.15 20.35 -27.78
N PRO A 416 5.16 19.69 -28.40
CA PRO A 416 5.35 18.36 -28.97
C PRO A 416 6.25 18.40 -30.21
N VAL A 417 6.93 17.28 -30.49
CA VAL A 417 7.57 17.01 -31.78
C VAL A 417 6.53 16.40 -32.74
N ASP A 418 6.68 16.65 -34.04
CA ASP A 418 5.86 15.98 -35.06
C ASP A 418 5.99 14.44 -34.92
N PRO A 419 4.89 13.70 -34.75
CA PRO A 419 4.96 12.25 -34.59
C PRO A 419 5.54 11.56 -35.82
N ILE A 420 6.27 10.46 -35.60
CA ILE A 420 6.70 9.58 -36.70
C ILE A 420 5.47 8.88 -37.31
N PRO A 421 5.50 8.48 -38.59
CA PRO A 421 4.35 7.87 -39.26
C PRO A 421 3.76 6.64 -38.53
N GLU A 422 4.61 5.88 -37.86
CA GLU A 422 4.28 4.66 -37.13
C GLU A 422 3.75 4.92 -35.71
N ALA A 423 3.86 6.15 -35.20
CA ALA A 423 3.45 6.50 -33.84
C ALA A 423 1.92 6.47 -33.65
N TYR A 424 1.13 6.69 -34.71
CA TYR A 424 -0.33 6.62 -34.67
C TYR A 424 -0.91 6.14 -36.01
N PRO A 425 -2.03 5.40 -36.02
CA PRO A 425 -2.83 4.99 -34.87
C PRO A 425 -2.23 3.76 -34.15
N ARG A 426 -2.39 3.69 -32.82
CA ARG A 426 -1.95 2.55 -32.00
C ARG A 426 -3.14 1.75 -31.49
N LEU A 427 -3.00 0.43 -31.52
CA LEU A 427 -3.98 -0.50 -30.98
C LEU A 427 -3.24 -1.54 -30.13
N SER A 428 -3.54 -1.56 -28.84
CA SER A 428 -3.11 -2.63 -27.94
C SER A 428 -4.32 -3.36 -27.40
N PHE A 429 -4.23 -4.68 -27.27
CA PHE A 429 -5.26 -5.48 -26.62
C PHE A 429 -4.63 -6.67 -25.91
N GLY A 430 -5.25 -7.11 -24.82
CA GLY A 430 -4.75 -8.21 -24.00
C GLY A 430 -5.88 -9.03 -23.41
N LEU A 431 -5.70 -10.36 -23.41
CA LEU A 431 -6.56 -11.31 -22.71
C LEU A 431 -5.80 -11.81 -21.47
N THR A 432 -6.25 -11.41 -20.30
CA THR A 432 -5.59 -11.72 -19.02
C THR A 432 -6.56 -12.42 -18.05
N PRO A 433 -6.08 -13.26 -17.12
CA PRO A 433 -6.92 -13.68 -16.02
C PRO A 433 -7.20 -12.49 -15.08
N TYR A 434 -8.37 -12.46 -14.46
CA TYR A 434 -8.65 -11.54 -13.36
C TYR A 434 -9.03 -12.29 -12.10
N ILE A 435 -8.76 -11.69 -10.94
CA ILE A 435 -9.22 -12.14 -9.62
C ILE A 435 -9.89 -10.94 -8.96
N ALA A 436 -11.12 -11.11 -8.50
CA ALA A 436 -11.89 -10.09 -7.79
C ALA A 436 -12.28 -10.64 -6.41
N PRO A 437 -11.50 -10.36 -5.35
CA PRO A 437 -11.86 -10.73 -4.00
C PRO A 437 -12.92 -9.76 -3.43
N SER A 438 -13.89 -10.30 -2.69
CA SER A 438 -14.72 -9.56 -1.74
C SER A 438 -14.45 -10.09 -0.35
N LEU A 439 -13.90 -9.22 0.49
CA LEU A 439 -13.50 -9.55 1.85
C LEU A 439 -14.47 -8.90 2.83
N PHE A 440 -14.71 -9.56 3.95
CA PHE A 440 -15.46 -9.00 5.08
C PHE A 440 -16.95 -8.75 4.79
N ASP A 441 -17.53 -9.51 3.86
CA ASP A 441 -18.99 -9.60 3.71
C ASP A 441 -19.57 -10.21 5.02
N PRO A 442 -20.58 -9.55 5.65
CA PRO A 442 -21.15 -9.99 6.92
C PRO A 442 -21.79 -11.39 6.93
N ASP A 443 -22.17 -11.95 5.78
CA ASP A 443 -22.78 -13.28 5.69
C ASP A 443 -21.73 -14.34 5.32
N ALA A 444 -20.75 -13.97 4.51
CA ALA A 444 -19.64 -14.84 4.10
C ALA A 444 -18.33 -14.03 4.02
N PRO A 445 -17.39 -14.18 4.97
CA PRO A 445 -16.25 -13.27 5.13
C PRO A 445 -15.24 -13.28 3.98
N PHE A 446 -15.33 -14.26 3.09
CA PHE A 446 -14.53 -14.35 1.88
C PHE A 446 -15.37 -14.85 0.71
N ARG A 447 -15.42 -14.05 -0.36
CA ARG A 447 -15.91 -14.44 -1.68
C ARG A 447 -14.88 -14.03 -2.72
N ALA A 448 -14.86 -14.71 -3.86
CA ALA A 448 -14.00 -14.33 -4.97
C ALA A 448 -14.55 -14.79 -6.31
N ASP A 449 -14.37 -13.96 -7.32
CA ASP A 449 -14.53 -14.34 -8.72
C ASP A 449 -13.17 -14.46 -9.40
N VAL A 450 -13.04 -15.45 -10.27
CA VAL A 450 -11.91 -15.61 -11.17
C VAL A 450 -12.44 -15.82 -12.58
N GLY A 451 -11.82 -15.15 -13.54
CA GLY A 451 -12.24 -15.28 -14.92
C GLY A 451 -11.25 -14.70 -15.92
N ALA A 452 -11.75 -14.42 -17.11
CA ALA A 452 -10.97 -13.83 -18.19
C ALA A 452 -11.38 -12.37 -18.41
N GLN A 453 -10.40 -11.52 -18.69
CA GLN A 453 -10.54 -10.10 -18.96
C GLN A 453 -9.95 -9.80 -20.32
N LEU A 454 -10.76 -9.25 -21.23
CA LEU A 454 -10.30 -8.64 -22.47
C LEU A 454 -10.23 -7.14 -22.26
N ALA A 455 -9.05 -6.55 -22.45
CA ALA A 455 -8.86 -5.10 -22.46
C ALA A 455 -8.31 -4.67 -23.83
N ALA A 456 -8.76 -3.51 -24.32
CA ALA A 456 -8.25 -2.90 -25.53
C ALA A 456 -8.07 -1.40 -25.34
N THR A 457 -6.98 -0.85 -25.87
CA THR A 457 -6.69 0.58 -25.95
C THR A 457 -6.44 0.96 -27.40
N TYR A 458 -7.10 2.01 -27.87
CA TYR A 458 -6.96 2.53 -29.23
C TYR A 458 -6.66 4.03 -29.18
N GLU A 459 -5.54 4.42 -29.78
CA GLU A 459 -5.05 5.79 -29.82
C GLU A 459 -4.94 6.23 -31.28
N PRO A 460 -5.98 6.86 -31.87
CA PRO A 460 -5.94 7.27 -33.27
C PRO A 460 -5.00 8.45 -33.54
N THR A 461 -4.73 9.28 -32.53
CA THR A 461 -3.88 10.46 -32.61
C THR A 461 -3.40 10.85 -31.21
N ALA A 462 -2.38 11.70 -31.13
CA ALA A 462 -1.86 12.21 -29.86
C ALA A 462 -2.96 12.83 -28.99
N GLY A 463 -2.97 12.49 -27.71
CA GLY A 463 -3.95 12.97 -26.74
C GLY A 463 -5.28 12.23 -26.75
N LEU A 464 -5.69 11.54 -27.82
CA LEU A 464 -6.98 10.87 -27.89
C LEU A 464 -6.85 9.37 -27.64
N VAL A 465 -7.47 8.89 -26.56
CA VAL A 465 -7.38 7.49 -26.10
C VAL A 465 -8.77 6.89 -25.91
N PHE A 466 -9.04 5.76 -26.54
CA PHE A 466 -10.23 4.95 -26.30
C PHE A 466 -9.85 3.67 -25.55
N ARG A 467 -10.54 3.38 -24.44
CA ARG A 467 -10.33 2.15 -23.67
C ARG A 467 -11.62 1.35 -23.57
N GLY A 468 -11.52 0.04 -23.67
CA GLY A 468 -12.60 -0.90 -23.42
C GLY A 468 -12.13 -2.07 -22.56
N GLN A 469 -12.93 -2.49 -21.60
CA GLN A 469 -12.65 -3.63 -20.75
C GLN A 469 -13.91 -4.48 -20.54
N VAL A 470 -13.83 -5.76 -20.88
CA VAL A 470 -14.89 -6.76 -20.68
C VAL A 470 -14.35 -7.89 -19.84
N ARG A 471 -15.09 -8.27 -18.79
CA ARG A 471 -14.79 -9.42 -17.94
C ARG A 471 -15.85 -10.52 -18.13
N LYS A 472 -15.39 -11.76 -18.18
CA LYS A 472 -16.25 -12.96 -18.17
C LYS A 472 -15.86 -13.82 -16.98
N LYS A 473 -16.80 -14.07 -16.07
CA LYS A 473 -16.58 -14.99 -14.94
C LYS A 473 -16.42 -16.42 -15.47
N VAL A 474 -15.47 -17.16 -14.91
CA VAL A 474 -15.28 -18.59 -15.19
C VAL A 474 -15.69 -19.42 -13.98
N PHE A 475 -15.25 -19.03 -12.79
CA PHE A 475 -15.65 -19.62 -11.51
C PHE A 475 -15.65 -18.55 -10.42
N GLY A 476 -16.48 -18.71 -9.41
CA GLY A 476 -16.59 -17.75 -8.32
C GLY A 476 -17.95 -17.76 -7.65
N ASN A 477 -18.09 -16.98 -6.59
CA ASN A 477 -19.27 -16.95 -5.74
C ASN A 477 -19.67 -15.54 -5.28
N LEU A 478 -19.23 -14.48 -5.98
CA LEU A 478 -19.68 -13.12 -5.67
C LEU A 478 -21.20 -12.94 -5.90
N ASP A 479 -21.75 -13.65 -6.87
CA ASP A 479 -23.18 -13.66 -7.21
C ASP A 479 -24.08 -14.37 -6.19
N GLU A 480 -23.50 -15.08 -5.23
CA GLU A 480 -24.28 -15.73 -4.16
C GLU A 480 -24.62 -14.76 -3.02
N SER A 481 -24.10 -13.53 -3.01
CA SER A 481 -24.40 -12.54 -1.95
C SER A 481 -25.82 -11.98 -2.11
N THR A 482 -26.72 -12.28 -1.18
CA THR A 482 -28.14 -11.90 -1.23
C THR A 482 -28.49 -10.68 -0.38
N ARG A 483 -27.58 -10.19 0.47
CA ARG A 483 -27.79 -9.08 1.40
C ARG A 483 -28.31 -7.82 0.69
N GLU A 484 -29.43 -7.28 1.12
CA GLU A 484 -29.92 -6.00 0.60
C GLU A 484 -29.21 -4.82 1.27
N SER A 485 -29.06 -3.71 0.54
CA SER A 485 -28.53 -2.48 1.11
C SER A 485 -29.54 -1.87 2.09
N ASP A 486 -29.08 -1.60 3.30
CA ASP A 486 -29.79 -0.86 4.35
C ASP A 486 -29.51 0.65 4.31
N SER A 487 -28.72 1.12 3.33
CA SER A 487 -28.35 2.52 3.19
C SER A 487 -29.57 3.40 2.90
N VAL A 488 -29.67 4.49 3.65
CA VAL A 488 -30.65 5.56 3.46
C VAL A 488 -30.19 6.64 2.47
N LEU A 489 -28.90 6.64 2.14
CA LEU A 489 -28.29 7.50 1.13
C LEU A 489 -28.60 6.97 -0.28
N PRO A 490 -28.40 7.78 -1.33
CA PRO A 490 -28.34 7.27 -2.69
C PRO A 490 -27.34 6.11 -2.79
N ARG A 491 -27.82 4.97 -3.29
CA ARG A 491 -27.10 3.69 -3.25
C ARG A 491 -26.08 3.58 -4.39
N VAL A 492 -24.93 4.21 -4.19
CA VAL A 492 -23.89 4.36 -5.21
C VAL A 492 -22.82 3.27 -5.17
N ARG A 493 -22.67 2.57 -4.05
CA ARG A 493 -21.71 1.46 -3.83
C ARG A 493 -22.31 0.27 -3.09
N SER A 494 -23.28 0.49 -2.21
CA SER A 494 -23.84 -0.53 -1.32
C SER A 494 -24.64 -1.64 -2.03
N GLU A 495 -25.07 -1.43 -3.27
CA GLU A 495 -25.75 -2.44 -4.10
C GLU A 495 -24.80 -3.26 -4.99
N PHE A 496 -23.49 -3.31 -4.69
CA PHE A 496 -22.50 -4.04 -5.50
C PHE A 496 -22.86 -5.50 -5.78
N ASN A 497 -23.50 -6.18 -4.82
CA ASN A 497 -23.92 -7.57 -4.98
C ASN A 497 -25.02 -7.77 -6.04
N ARG A 498 -25.81 -6.73 -6.36
CA ARG A 498 -26.77 -6.76 -7.47
C ARG A 498 -26.05 -6.69 -8.80
N TYR A 499 -24.97 -5.92 -8.90
CA TYR A 499 -24.09 -5.92 -10.07
C TYR A 499 -23.42 -7.29 -10.24
N ASP A 500 -22.94 -7.88 -9.14
CA ASP A 500 -22.29 -9.19 -9.19
C ASP A 500 -23.22 -10.32 -9.69
N ARG A 501 -24.50 -10.25 -9.32
CA ARG A 501 -25.55 -11.20 -9.69
C ARG A 501 -26.02 -11.10 -11.14
N ASN A 502 -26.13 -9.87 -11.66
CA ASN A 502 -26.82 -9.64 -12.93
C ASN A 502 -25.86 -9.43 -14.11
N ALA A 503 -24.60 -9.09 -13.87
CA ALA A 503 -23.64 -8.80 -14.93
C ALA A 503 -22.70 -9.98 -15.20
N ASP A 504 -22.95 -10.72 -16.29
CA ASP A 504 -22.01 -11.69 -16.83
C ASP A 504 -22.27 -11.96 -18.35
N PRO A 505 -21.50 -11.36 -19.28
CA PRO A 505 -20.24 -10.64 -19.07
C PRO A 505 -20.44 -9.21 -18.53
N ARG A 506 -19.36 -8.62 -18.01
CA ARG A 506 -19.33 -7.27 -17.42
C ARG A 506 -18.55 -6.33 -18.33
N LEU A 507 -19.17 -5.26 -18.84
CA LEU A 507 -18.46 -4.15 -19.46
C LEU A 507 -18.01 -3.19 -18.36
N THR A 508 -16.83 -3.42 -17.80
CA THR A 508 -16.33 -2.64 -16.65
C THR A 508 -15.88 -1.24 -17.05
N GLN A 509 -15.43 -1.06 -18.30
CA GLN A 509 -15.02 0.23 -18.83
C GLN A 509 -15.27 0.32 -20.33
N LEU A 510 -15.73 1.48 -20.80
CA LEU A 510 -15.73 1.86 -22.21
C LEU A 510 -15.71 3.39 -22.30
N THR A 511 -14.52 3.96 -22.46
CA THR A 511 -14.28 5.40 -22.32
C THR A 511 -13.50 5.97 -23.50
N GLY A 512 -13.85 7.18 -23.93
CA GLY A 512 -12.98 8.03 -24.75
C GLY A 512 -12.44 9.18 -23.91
N SER A 513 -11.13 9.39 -23.94
CA SER A 513 -10.42 10.40 -23.16
C SER A 513 -9.55 11.27 -24.07
N TYR A 514 -9.58 12.58 -23.87
CA TYR A 514 -8.70 13.54 -24.52
C TYR A 514 -7.78 14.21 -23.49
N PHE A 515 -6.48 14.05 -23.67
CA PHE A 515 -5.41 14.62 -22.87
C PHE A 515 -4.76 15.79 -23.62
N PHE A 516 -4.45 16.85 -22.89
CA PHE A 516 -3.83 18.06 -23.46
C PHE A 516 -3.02 18.81 -22.41
N ARG A 517 -2.13 19.71 -22.85
CA ARG A 517 -1.38 20.62 -21.99
C ARG A 517 -1.78 22.07 -22.25
N PRO A 518 -2.58 22.71 -21.39
CA PRO A 518 -2.92 24.11 -21.56
C PRO A 518 -1.80 25.08 -21.13
N GLY A 519 -0.71 24.59 -20.54
CA GLY A 519 0.45 25.39 -20.13
C GLY A 519 1.65 24.54 -19.71
N GLU A 520 2.74 25.19 -19.30
CA GLU A 520 4.02 24.54 -18.96
C GLU A 520 3.92 23.59 -17.76
N ASP A 521 3.13 23.89 -16.73
CA ASP A 521 2.94 22.96 -15.59
C ASP A 521 1.50 22.46 -15.49
N LEU A 522 0.71 22.67 -16.55
CA LEU A 522 -0.72 22.37 -16.56
C LEU A 522 -1.01 21.20 -17.48
N TYR A 523 -1.80 20.26 -16.96
CA TYR A 523 -2.23 19.06 -17.63
C TYR A 523 -3.75 19.00 -17.57
N GLY A 524 -4.39 18.66 -18.68
CA GLY A 524 -5.84 18.62 -18.81
C GLY A 524 -6.31 17.27 -19.35
N ARG A 525 -7.49 16.84 -18.88
CA ARG A 525 -8.16 15.61 -19.33
C ARG A 525 -9.66 15.82 -19.42
N VAL A 526 -10.27 15.33 -20.49
CA VAL A 526 -11.73 15.20 -20.61
C VAL A 526 -12.06 13.78 -21.03
N SER A 527 -12.87 13.09 -20.25
CA SER A 527 -13.28 11.71 -20.47
C SER A 527 -14.79 11.59 -20.57
N ALA A 528 -15.29 10.73 -21.46
CA ALA A 528 -16.71 10.43 -21.61
C ALA A 528 -16.96 8.94 -21.88
N GLY A 529 -18.09 8.42 -21.42
CA GLY A 529 -18.53 7.04 -21.64
C GLY A 529 -18.83 6.30 -20.34
N TYR A 530 -18.56 5.01 -20.29
CA TYR A 530 -18.70 4.17 -19.11
C TYR A 530 -17.41 4.18 -18.31
N LEU A 531 -17.31 5.16 -17.39
CA LEU A 531 -16.09 5.50 -16.65
C LEU A 531 -15.68 4.39 -15.68
N GLU A 532 -16.66 3.77 -15.01
CA GLU A 532 -16.46 2.69 -14.05
C GLU A 532 -17.65 1.70 -14.10
N PRO A 533 -17.61 0.58 -13.35
CA PRO A 533 -18.70 -0.40 -13.34
C PRO A 533 -20.07 0.17 -12.93
N PHE A 534 -20.08 1.15 -12.03
CA PHE A 534 -21.31 1.70 -11.45
C PHE A 534 -21.83 2.96 -12.16
N PHE A 535 -20.97 3.71 -12.85
CA PHE A 535 -21.32 5.03 -13.39
C PHE A 535 -20.73 5.24 -14.79
N GLY A 536 -21.53 5.88 -15.65
CA GLY A 536 -21.09 6.45 -16.92
C GLY A 536 -21.46 7.92 -16.98
N GLY A 537 -20.78 8.69 -17.83
CA GLY A 537 -20.98 10.13 -17.92
C GLY A 537 -19.76 10.85 -18.48
N VAL A 538 -19.53 12.07 -18.00
CA VAL A 538 -18.42 12.94 -18.40
C VAL A 538 -17.60 13.34 -17.16
N SER A 539 -16.29 13.36 -17.31
CA SER A 539 -15.31 13.77 -16.30
C SER A 539 -14.32 14.74 -16.94
N ALA A 540 -14.00 15.84 -16.26
CA ALA A 540 -12.97 16.78 -16.68
C ALA A 540 -12.03 17.06 -15.51
N GLU A 541 -10.74 17.09 -15.78
CA GLU A 541 -9.69 17.28 -14.79
C GLU A 541 -8.66 18.30 -15.30
N LEU A 542 -8.21 19.19 -14.42
CA LEU A 542 -7.07 20.07 -14.63
C LEU A 542 -6.10 19.89 -13.46
N LEU A 543 -4.83 19.62 -13.77
CA LEU A 543 -3.77 19.43 -12.81
C LEU A 543 -2.69 20.49 -13.04
N TRP A 544 -2.28 21.18 -11.96
CA TRP A 544 -1.02 21.90 -11.89
C TRP A 544 0.01 21.05 -11.15
N LYS A 545 1.12 20.73 -11.81
CA LYS A 545 2.22 19.95 -11.25
C LYS A 545 3.54 20.33 -11.95
N PRO A 546 4.37 21.19 -11.36
CA PRO A 546 5.71 21.45 -11.87
C PRO A 546 6.61 20.21 -11.83
N VAL A 547 7.64 20.18 -12.67
CA VAL A 547 8.57 19.05 -12.81
C VAL A 547 9.43 18.84 -11.56
N ASP A 548 9.93 19.92 -10.97
CA ASP A 548 10.81 19.97 -9.79
C ASP A 548 10.07 20.02 -8.45
N SER A 549 8.73 20.13 -8.48
CA SER A 549 7.90 20.33 -7.29
C SER A 549 7.42 19.01 -6.68
N LYS A 550 7.52 18.89 -5.34
CA LYS A 550 6.85 17.83 -4.55
C LYS A 550 5.35 18.06 -4.35
N LEU A 551 4.86 19.25 -4.69
CA LEU A 551 3.46 19.65 -4.57
C LEU A 551 2.75 19.56 -5.93
N GLY A 552 1.48 19.13 -5.90
CA GLY A 552 0.56 19.21 -7.03
C GLY A 552 -0.85 19.61 -6.60
N PHE A 553 -1.58 20.30 -7.47
CA PHE A 553 -2.97 20.70 -7.23
C PHE A 553 -3.86 20.32 -8.41
N GLY A 554 -4.93 19.56 -8.13
CA GLY A 554 -5.89 19.11 -9.12
C GLY A 554 -7.28 19.67 -8.88
N ILE A 555 -8.05 19.88 -9.95
CA ILE A 555 -9.48 20.15 -9.89
C ILE A 555 -10.17 19.18 -10.85
N GLU A 556 -11.14 18.42 -10.34
CA GLU A 556 -11.91 17.44 -11.11
C GLU A 556 -13.40 17.79 -10.99
N ALA A 557 -14.13 17.74 -12.11
CA ALA A 557 -15.58 17.91 -12.16
C ALA A 557 -16.20 16.81 -13.01
N ASN A 558 -17.27 16.19 -12.50
CA ASN A 558 -17.92 15.07 -13.16
C ASN A 558 -19.45 15.26 -13.17
N TYR A 559 -20.09 14.76 -14.22
CA TYR A 559 -21.54 14.58 -14.28
C TYR A 559 -21.82 13.17 -14.77
N VAL A 560 -22.41 12.37 -13.89
CA VAL A 560 -22.51 10.92 -14.10
C VAL A 560 -23.91 10.40 -13.79
N LYS A 561 -24.27 9.31 -14.47
CA LYS A 561 -25.51 8.59 -14.32
C LYS A 561 -25.20 7.14 -13.93
N GLN A 562 -25.97 6.61 -12.99
CA GLN A 562 -25.77 5.27 -12.47
C GLN A 562 -26.13 4.23 -13.55
N ARG A 563 -25.25 3.25 -13.74
CA ARG A 563 -25.41 2.17 -14.72
C ARG A 563 -26.38 1.13 -14.21
N ASP A 564 -27.07 0.47 -15.15
CA ASP A 564 -27.91 -0.69 -14.83
C ASP A 564 -27.08 -1.87 -14.28
N PHE A 565 -27.72 -2.74 -13.48
CA PHE A 565 -27.07 -3.88 -12.86
C PHE A 565 -26.53 -4.91 -13.83
N GLU A 566 -27.02 -4.98 -15.07
CA GLU A 566 -26.47 -5.82 -16.11
C GLU A 566 -25.09 -5.33 -16.60
N MET A 567 -24.70 -4.09 -16.28
CA MET A 567 -23.44 -3.44 -16.68
C MET A 567 -23.15 -3.51 -18.19
N LEU A 568 -24.19 -3.40 -19.01
CA LEU A 568 -24.07 -3.23 -20.46
C LEU A 568 -24.19 -1.74 -20.81
N PHE A 569 -25.20 -1.36 -21.60
CA PHE A 569 -25.35 -0.03 -22.19
C PHE A 569 -26.50 0.80 -21.61
N ASP A 570 -27.20 0.27 -20.61
CA ASP A 570 -28.35 0.93 -19.98
C ASP A 570 -27.98 1.66 -18.69
N PHE A 571 -28.82 2.63 -18.33
CA PHE A 571 -28.68 3.47 -17.15
C PHE A 571 -29.95 3.43 -16.30
N ARG A 572 -29.76 3.60 -14.98
CA ARG A 572 -30.82 3.84 -13.99
C ARG A 572 -31.12 5.33 -13.90
N ASP A 573 -32.18 5.70 -13.21
CA ASP A 573 -32.62 7.11 -13.16
C ASP A 573 -31.71 8.05 -12.35
N TYR A 574 -30.88 7.52 -11.45
CA TYR A 574 -30.02 8.34 -10.59
C TYR A 574 -28.87 9.00 -11.38
N GLU A 575 -28.78 10.32 -11.26
CA GLU A 575 -27.71 11.15 -11.82
C GLU A 575 -27.17 12.12 -10.78
N VAL A 576 -25.88 12.43 -10.86
CA VAL A 576 -25.20 13.28 -9.88
C VAL A 576 -24.03 14.03 -10.52
N GLY A 577 -23.93 15.32 -10.17
CA GLY A 577 -22.72 16.10 -10.39
C GLY A 577 -21.80 16.02 -9.16
N THR A 578 -20.54 15.68 -9.38
CA THR A 578 -19.48 15.59 -8.35
C THR A 578 -18.30 16.47 -8.73
N GLY A 579 -17.45 16.80 -7.77
CA GLY A 579 -16.22 17.55 -8.07
C GLY A 579 -15.35 17.71 -6.85
N HIS A 580 -14.03 17.75 -7.06
CA HIS A 580 -13.03 17.75 -6.01
C HIS A 580 -11.91 18.73 -6.35
N VAL A 581 -11.40 19.41 -5.31
CA VAL A 581 -10.09 20.03 -5.33
C VAL A 581 -9.15 19.13 -4.56
N SER A 582 -8.02 18.78 -5.18
CA SER A 582 -7.05 17.83 -4.65
C SER A 582 -5.71 18.52 -4.43
N ALA A 583 -5.09 18.28 -3.27
CA ALA A 583 -3.71 18.65 -3.00
C ALA A 583 -2.90 17.37 -2.79
N TYR A 584 -1.73 17.32 -3.41
CA TYR A 584 -0.82 16.19 -3.34
C TYR A 584 0.54 16.65 -2.83
N TYR A 585 1.16 15.82 -1.99
CA TYR A 585 2.50 16.09 -1.48
C TYR A 585 3.33 14.82 -1.38
N ASP A 586 4.54 14.88 -1.91
CA ASP A 586 5.57 13.86 -1.76
C ASP A 586 6.50 14.16 -0.58
N PHE A 587 6.64 13.22 0.35
CA PHE A 587 7.48 13.34 1.53
C PHE A 587 8.77 12.51 1.36
N ASP A 588 9.90 13.07 1.81
CA ASP A 588 11.25 12.48 1.72
C ASP A 588 11.43 11.09 2.36
N ASN A 589 10.47 10.64 3.15
CA ASN A 589 10.50 9.37 3.87
C ASN A 589 9.71 8.26 3.17
N ALA A 590 9.55 8.37 1.84
CA ALA A 590 8.83 7.42 0.99
C ALA A 590 7.31 7.39 1.25
N PHE A 591 6.77 8.50 1.79
CA PHE A 591 5.33 8.66 2.01
C PHE A 591 4.77 9.69 1.03
N ARG A 592 3.52 9.49 0.62
CA ARG A 592 2.77 10.49 -0.13
C ARG A 592 1.44 10.77 0.55
N GLY A 593 1.12 12.05 0.64
CA GLY A 593 -0.15 12.54 1.17
C GLY A 593 -1.03 13.08 0.06
N GLN A 594 -2.33 12.84 0.17
CA GLN A 594 -3.34 13.44 -0.67
C GLN A 594 -4.52 13.90 0.18
N VAL A 595 -5.01 15.09 -0.13
CA VAL A 595 -6.25 15.65 0.43
C VAL A 595 -7.19 15.98 -0.70
N ASP A 596 -8.38 15.41 -0.69
CA ASP A 596 -9.45 15.72 -1.64
C ASP A 596 -10.61 16.39 -0.90
N VAL A 597 -11.05 17.55 -1.35
CA VAL A 597 -12.19 18.28 -0.78
C VAL A 597 -13.23 18.48 -1.85
N GLY A 598 -14.47 18.04 -1.62
CA GLY A 598 -15.46 18.07 -2.68
C GLY A 598 -16.79 17.39 -2.37
N LYS A 599 -17.54 17.17 -3.44
CA LYS A 599 -18.85 16.50 -3.44
C LYS A 599 -18.71 15.08 -3.98
N TYR A 600 -19.24 14.10 -3.24
CA TYR A 600 -19.16 12.67 -3.52
C TYR A 600 -20.40 12.14 -4.25
N LEU A 601 -20.37 10.87 -4.66
CA LEU A 601 -21.40 10.25 -5.50
C LEU A 601 -22.78 10.17 -4.84
N ALA A 602 -22.84 10.01 -3.51
CA ALA A 602 -24.12 10.03 -2.77
C ALA A 602 -24.67 11.46 -2.59
N GLY A 603 -23.97 12.48 -3.09
CA GLY A 603 -24.39 13.87 -3.06
C GLY A 603 -23.88 14.66 -1.86
N ASP A 604 -23.17 14.01 -0.94
CA ASP A 604 -22.59 14.57 0.27
C ASP A 604 -21.29 15.33 0.02
N TRP A 605 -21.06 16.39 0.80
CA TRP A 605 -19.79 17.14 0.79
C TRP A 605 -18.86 16.67 1.90
N GLY A 606 -17.56 16.58 1.59
CA GLY A 606 -16.59 16.14 2.58
C GLY A 606 -15.13 16.27 2.16
N THR A 607 -14.28 15.55 2.89
CA THR A 607 -12.83 15.52 2.70
C THR A 607 -12.31 14.10 2.84
N THR A 608 -11.52 13.65 1.86
CA THR A 608 -10.74 12.41 1.93
C THR A 608 -9.30 12.75 2.24
N LEU A 609 -8.74 12.09 3.26
CA LEU A 609 -7.32 12.10 3.59
C LEU A 609 -6.73 10.75 3.19
N THR A 610 -5.68 10.75 2.39
CA THR A 610 -4.95 9.55 1.98
C THR A 610 -3.49 9.70 2.37
N LEU A 611 -2.93 8.66 2.97
CA LEU A 611 -1.51 8.54 3.24
C LEU A 611 -1.02 7.17 2.76
N GLU A 612 -0.03 7.16 1.90
CA GLU A 612 0.51 5.94 1.31
C GLU A 612 2.03 5.91 1.44
N ARG A 613 2.59 4.75 1.77
CA ARG A 613 4.03 4.51 1.69
C ARG A 613 4.32 3.80 0.37
N GLU A 614 5.12 4.44 -0.49
CA GLU A 614 5.55 3.90 -1.78
C GLU A 614 7.02 3.49 -1.70
N PHE A 615 7.35 2.29 -2.17
CA PHE A 615 8.73 1.81 -2.22
C PHE A 615 9.28 1.98 -3.64
N GLU A 616 10.58 2.22 -3.78
CA GLU A 616 11.29 2.36 -5.08
C GLU A 616 11.09 1.19 -6.06
N ASN A 617 10.57 0.06 -5.59
CA ASN A 617 10.25 -1.10 -6.42
C ASN A 617 8.78 -1.17 -6.86
N GLY A 618 7.99 -0.12 -6.58
CA GLY A 618 6.58 0.06 -6.92
C GLY A 618 5.56 -0.47 -5.91
N TRP A 619 5.99 -1.13 -4.83
CA TRP A 619 5.05 -1.53 -3.78
C TRP A 619 4.43 -0.30 -3.14
N LYS A 620 3.13 -0.37 -2.85
CA LYS A 620 2.44 0.70 -2.13
C LYS A 620 1.55 0.12 -1.05
N VAL A 621 1.61 0.70 0.14
CA VAL A 621 0.77 0.35 1.27
C VAL A 621 0.28 1.65 1.89
N GLY A 622 -1.03 1.86 1.87
CA GLY A 622 -1.61 3.11 2.33
C GLY A 622 -2.92 2.92 3.07
N GLY A 623 -3.50 4.04 3.47
CA GLY A 623 -4.83 4.09 4.03
C GLY A 623 -5.49 5.43 3.74
N PHE A 624 -6.81 5.42 3.79
CA PHE A 624 -7.61 6.63 3.61
C PHE A 624 -8.73 6.71 4.64
N ALA A 625 -9.19 7.93 4.89
CA ALA A 625 -10.37 8.24 5.68
C ALA A 625 -11.14 9.39 5.02
N THR A 626 -12.44 9.22 4.83
CA THR A 626 -13.32 10.23 4.23
C THR A 626 -14.35 10.68 5.24
N PHE A 627 -14.34 11.97 5.56
CA PHE A 627 -15.27 12.62 6.48
C PHE A 627 -16.20 13.52 5.69
N THR A 628 -17.51 13.32 5.82
CA THR A 628 -18.51 14.10 5.08
C THR A 628 -19.53 14.72 6.04
N GLU A 629 -20.43 15.54 5.51
CA GLU A 629 -21.52 16.13 6.30
C GLU A 629 -22.60 15.13 6.73
N VAL A 630 -22.54 13.88 6.25
CA VAL A 630 -23.45 12.80 6.66
C VAL A 630 -23.18 12.46 8.13
N SER A 631 -24.25 12.43 8.93
CA SER A 631 -24.15 12.04 10.33
C SER A 631 -23.77 10.57 10.50
N ALA A 632 -23.17 10.20 11.64
CA ALA A 632 -22.81 8.79 11.90
C ALA A 632 -24.02 7.87 11.74
N ASP A 633 -25.17 8.24 12.33
CA ASP A 633 -26.42 7.47 12.26
C ASP A 633 -26.95 7.28 10.82
N GLU A 634 -26.79 8.27 9.93
CA GLU A 634 -27.19 8.17 8.52
C GLU A 634 -26.17 7.39 7.68
N PHE A 635 -24.89 7.50 8.01
CA PHE A 635 -23.83 6.69 7.42
C PHE A 635 -24.01 5.21 7.79
N GLY A 636 -24.47 4.97 9.01
CA GLY A 636 -24.61 3.67 9.65
C GLY A 636 -23.28 3.08 10.08
N GLU A 637 -23.22 1.75 10.06
CA GLU A 637 -22.08 0.98 10.55
C GLU A 637 -20.73 1.48 9.98
N GLY A 638 -19.81 1.83 10.89
CA GLY A 638 -18.48 2.37 10.58
C GLY A 638 -18.34 3.89 10.72
N SER A 639 -19.45 4.63 10.84
CA SER A 639 -19.57 6.09 11.04
C SER A 639 -18.99 7.01 9.94
N PHE A 640 -18.00 6.57 9.17
CA PHE A 640 -17.38 7.27 8.04
C PHE A 640 -16.58 6.28 7.17
N ASP A 641 -16.28 6.62 5.92
CA ASP A 641 -15.57 5.72 5.00
C ASP A 641 -14.08 5.67 5.32
N LYS A 642 -13.51 4.46 5.38
CA LYS A 642 -12.09 4.25 5.67
C LYS A 642 -11.61 2.93 5.11
N GLY A 643 -10.33 2.85 4.78
CA GLY A 643 -9.76 1.61 4.27
C GLY A 643 -8.24 1.61 4.16
N ILE A 644 -7.70 0.43 3.86
CA ILE A 644 -6.29 0.18 3.56
C ILE A 644 -6.15 -0.05 2.05
N THR A 645 -5.14 0.53 1.43
CA THR A 645 -4.76 0.27 0.05
C THR A 645 -3.49 -0.59 0.00
N LEU A 646 -3.47 -1.54 -0.93
CA LEU A 646 -2.31 -2.37 -1.20
C LEU A 646 -2.11 -2.49 -2.70
N THR A 647 -0.93 -2.10 -3.17
CA THR A 647 -0.51 -2.24 -4.57
C THR A 647 0.76 -3.10 -4.65
N ILE A 648 0.69 -4.15 -5.46
CA ILE A 648 1.74 -5.15 -5.66
C ILE A 648 2.20 -5.09 -7.12
N PRO A 649 3.45 -4.72 -7.40
CA PRO A 649 4.02 -4.76 -8.74
C PRO A 649 4.15 -6.20 -9.22
N ILE A 650 3.58 -6.50 -10.38
CA ILE A 650 3.66 -7.85 -10.96
C ILE A 650 5.11 -8.19 -11.33
N GLY A 651 5.89 -7.20 -11.78
CA GLY A 651 7.32 -7.38 -12.06
C GLY A 651 8.16 -7.78 -10.85
N TRP A 652 7.78 -7.36 -9.64
CA TRP A 652 8.43 -7.80 -8.39
C TRP A 652 8.20 -9.30 -8.13
N VAL A 653 7.02 -9.81 -8.50
CA VAL A 653 6.65 -11.22 -8.32
C VAL A 653 7.22 -12.11 -9.43
N SER A 654 7.12 -11.66 -10.69
CA SER A 654 7.50 -12.43 -11.88
C SER A 654 8.99 -12.32 -12.22
N GLY A 655 9.65 -11.24 -11.78
CA GLY A 655 11.00 -10.86 -12.18
C GLY A 655 11.09 -10.23 -13.58
N GLN A 656 10.02 -10.25 -14.37
CA GLN A 656 9.98 -9.65 -15.71
C GLN A 656 9.70 -8.15 -15.62
N PRO A 657 10.27 -7.32 -16.51
CA PRO A 657 9.89 -5.91 -16.59
C PRO A 657 8.43 -5.80 -17.04
N THR A 658 7.62 -5.15 -16.22
CA THR A 658 6.24 -4.80 -16.54
C THR A 658 5.82 -3.62 -15.66
N LYS A 659 4.89 -2.82 -16.18
CA LYS A 659 4.19 -1.76 -15.43
C LYS A 659 2.93 -2.29 -14.72
N ASP A 660 2.57 -3.55 -14.96
CA ASP A 660 1.38 -4.16 -14.37
C ASP A 660 1.46 -4.22 -12.85
N THR A 661 0.35 -3.89 -12.20
CA THR A 661 0.19 -3.99 -10.75
C THR A 661 -1.11 -4.70 -10.40
N PHE A 662 -1.13 -5.36 -9.25
CA PHE A 662 -2.35 -5.78 -8.57
C PHE A 662 -2.65 -4.79 -7.46
N SER A 663 -3.80 -4.13 -7.50
CA SER A 663 -4.23 -3.18 -6.48
C SER A 663 -5.53 -3.63 -5.83
N THR A 664 -5.63 -3.50 -4.51
CA THR A 664 -6.84 -3.80 -3.75
C THR A 664 -7.05 -2.79 -2.63
N ALA A 665 -8.31 -2.44 -2.37
CA ALA A 665 -8.73 -1.60 -1.27
C ALA A 665 -9.56 -2.42 -0.29
N ILE A 666 -9.12 -2.47 0.96
CA ILE A 666 -9.75 -3.22 2.04
C ILE A 666 -10.52 -2.23 2.92
N ARG A 667 -11.84 -2.38 2.96
CA ARG A 667 -12.73 -1.57 3.81
C ARG A 667 -13.35 -2.45 4.91
N PRO A 668 -13.53 -1.93 6.14
CA PRO A 668 -14.28 -2.64 7.17
C PRO A 668 -15.75 -2.85 6.80
N VAL A 669 -16.36 -1.87 6.12
CA VAL A 669 -17.72 -1.90 5.58
C VAL A 669 -17.73 -1.10 4.29
N GLN A 670 -18.40 -1.60 3.25
CA GLN A 670 -18.69 -0.80 2.07
C GLN A 670 -20.01 -0.03 2.28
N ARG A 671 -19.92 1.30 2.38
CA ARG A 671 -21.06 2.23 2.46
C ARG A 671 -21.09 3.16 1.24
N ASP A 672 -22.09 4.04 1.19
CA ASP A 672 -22.35 4.97 0.08
C ASP A 672 -21.77 6.38 0.30
N GLY A 673 -21.74 6.86 1.55
CA GLY A 673 -21.20 8.17 1.90
C GLY A 673 -19.69 8.25 1.63
N GLY A 674 -19.20 9.41 1.19
CA GLY A 674 -17.78 9.61 0.87
C GLY A 674 -17.28 8.80 -0.34
N ALA A 675 -18.16 8.18 -1.12
CA ALA A 675 -17.78 7.42 -2.30
C ALA A 675 -17.37 8.34 -3.45
N ARG A 676 -16.08 8.36 -3.79
CA ARG A 676 -15.57 9.08 -4.96
C ARG A 676 -15.76 8.25 -6.24
N LEU A 677 -16.03 8.93 -7.35
CA LEU A 677 -16.01 8.33 -8.69
C LEU A 677 -14.63 7.74 -8.96
N ASP A 678 -14.55 6.50 -9.42
CA ASP A 678 -13.31 5.93 -9.93
C ASP A 678 -13.20 6.31 -11.42
N VAL A 679 -12.09 6.93 -11.79
CA VAL A 679 -11.85 7.36 -13.17
C VAL A 679 -10.45 6.91 -13.55
N ALA A 680 -10.38 6.10 -14.62
CA ALA A 680 -9.10 5.71 -15.19
C ALA A 680 -8.29 6.93 -15.66
N ASP A 681 -6.97 6.79 -15.61
CA ASP A 681 -6.01 7.78 -16.13
C ASP A 681 -6.15 9.18 -15.49
N ARG A 682 -6.44 9.26 -14.19
CA ARG A 682 -6.30 10.53 -13.45
C ARG A 682 -4.91 11.13 -13.65
N LEU A 683 -4.84 12.45 -13.75
CA LEU A 683 -3.64 13.13 -14.19
C LEU A 683 -2.48 13.03 -13.19
N TYR A 684 -2.74 13.15 -11.89
CA TYR A 684 -1.64 13.18 -10.92
C TYR A 684 -0.77 11.91 -10.92
N PRO A 685 -1.33 10.69 -10.80
CA PRO A 685 -0.53 9.47 -10.92
C PRO A 685 0.18 9.34 -12.28
N LEU A 686 -0.46 9.79 -13.36
CA LEU A 686 0.09 9.71 -14.72
C LEU A 686 1.30 10.63 -14.90
N VAL A 687 1.20 11.87 -14.44
CA VAL A 687 2.20 12.92 -14.65
C VAL A 687 3.40 12.73 -13.72
N ARG A 688 3.18 12.41 -12.45
CA ARG A 688 4.25 12.39 -11.44
C ARG A 688 5.36 11.40 -11.75
N ASP A 689 5.02 10.23 -12.31
CA ASP A 689 5.96 9.11 -12.52
C ASP A 689 7.13 9.51 -13.46
N SER A 690 6.94 10.58 -14.23
CA SER A 690 7.94 11.13 -15.15
C SER A 690 8.59 12.42 -14.65
N HIS A 691 8.24 12.92 -13.46
CA HIS A 691 8.79 14.17 -12.92
C HIS A 691 10.04 13.90 -12.07
N GLU A 692 10.78 14.97 -11.74
CA GLU A 692 12.14 14.88 -11.20
C GLU A 692 12.23 13.99 -9.95
N THR A 693 11.31 14.12 -9.00
CA THR A 693 11.29 13.34 -7.75
C THR A 693 11.23 11.82 -8.00
N GLU A 694 10.36 11.37 -8.92
CA GLU A 694 10.23 9.93 -9.23
C GLU A 694 11.37 9.42 -10.11
N LEU A 695 11.90 10.30 -10.98
CA LEU A 695 13.08 9.99 -11.76
C LEU A 695 14.30 9.79 -10.85
N GLU A 696 14.50 10.67 -9.85
CA GLU A 696 15.55 10.56 -8.83
C GLU A 696 15.47 9.21 -8.08
N ASP A 697 14.30 8.89 -7.52
CA ASP A 697 14.05 7.62 -6.81
C ASP A 697 14.29 6.40 -7.70
N GLY A 698 13.99 6.51 -8.99
CA GLY A 698 14.20 5.46 -9.99
C GLY A 698 15.59 5.41 -10.60
N TRP A 699 16.45 6.41 -10.39
CA TRP A 699 17.66 6.62 -11.20
C TRP A 699 18.73 5.54 -11.00
N GLY A 700 18.67 4.83 -9.88
CA GLY A 700 19.49 3.62 -9.67
C GLY A 700 19.30 2.54 -10.74
N ARG A 701 18.24 2.62 -11.56
CA ARG A 701 17.99 1.75 -12.72
C ARG A 701 18.33 2.36 -14.07
N PHE A 702 18.81 3.60 -14.14
CA PHE A 702 19.18 4.26 -15.40
C PHE A 702 20.18 3.43 -16.20
N TRP A 703 21.18 2.84 -15.54
CA TRP A 703 22.18 2.04 -16.23
C TRP A 703 21.74 0.59 -16.52
N ARG A 704 20.48 0.23 -16.30
CA ARG A 704 19.96 -1.14 -16.48
C ARG A 704 19.27 -1.42 -17.81
#